data_AF-A0AAN1LTA9-F1
#
_entry.id   AF-A0AAN1LTA9-F1
#
_cell.length_a   1.000
_cell.length_b   1.000
_cell.length_c   1.000
_cell.angle_alpha   90.00
_cell.angle_beta   90.00
_cell.angle_gamma   90.00
#
_symmetry.space_group_name_H-M   'P 1'
#
loop_
_entity.id
_entity.type
_entity.pdbx_description
1 polymer ?
#
loop_
_entity_poly.entity_id
_entity_poly.type
_entity_poly.pdbx_seq_one_letter_code
_entity_poly.pdbx_strand_id
1 'polypeptide(L)'
;MIERLWALLEDAGVELSEEELRDVLWFAATTAPARDEEDGGKRTPSPGTAGPASGAADGEDDAKGAQRQPAGAQLAVDPEPGPLAPDGFYAPGAARPTAARPARAVGVRGVRALPGTRGLSRALRPLRRSVPSRTSFRVDETATAEWIAETGLPDVVLRPRPERWLSVALIVDDGPSMVLWRQLAAEVRGLLERQGAFRSVRSYGLDSAQESQPVLRARPYAPGAPRRTPRQLTDTSGRTVMLVLSDGVGPGWRGGAIPTLLRRWARHSPVAVLQPLPARMWPERGMPTQRLLVDAGGREGAPGRALSVRHPVLPRGLVSYDGKTPVPVLELAEGELGGWAALTGTGGGGQPLPVMLLDGAEKPVAARATAHVPGPTAEERLRRFRGAASPEAQRLAGALATVHPLTLPVMRLIHQAGAGRAERFHPAQLAEVFLGGLLRGREGSAEEYEFHPGVVDLLLDGVRTSDALETAARVTEFLLHRQGSGPEFRARLSGGHGDSRVAEEARPFAAASPELLSRLGLLEEAGEEEPVAEEPVRQPAEAPAPLPAGAVPPRSYASERVQPPLIALVRRIAADDGLPRSVREQVDNVLDKADERNEESGWWGVRLLPNLAYQLVKSGWPAYADELRQAAREQIAGLRSAEDLESRNLRGHLARTLNRLGEHDEAERELRAVVEVSTREHGEEQDYTLFARDYLVDLLYDAGRLEAAAEECRTLLDAWERREGTDHRAHLLAKRQVYGRVLLDLARVEEAAREFRTVAAGRREQDGPAHVRTVTARVWLAAALRRLGLYDEAEAEVRSAVEDCRPAESELDEALLTAEYALGDLLDTRQRNEEAEALWRELVERTSAGLKPWNWRIRRARRNRIHRLRALSRYAEAEAELDTLVEETVGSLGKWHEDSLIALRLRAFVLEDQQRYDEARPIYRELLEQQVPVFGRDHSNILSTRHCLATSMRLAGRYEEALAEYTEVLQEWLRVLGPDTQATLMTRGGRARTLADLERREEAEAEYRVVVEAEARVLGRDAPGALTSRLHLAAVVRDQERYEEAEAEFRQVAQGRARVLGAEAEATLAARHSWGYVLNHLGRFTEAEREIRETVRGRLRVLGPESIGTLWTRHNLGITLQGLGRLEEAEAEWRAVLEISERVLGDEHNCTVKTREALAGLRKAGGDQAP
;
A
#
# COMPACT_ATOMS: atom_id res chain seq x y z
N MET A 1 -34.58 -27.57 -43.23
CA MET A 1 -33.36 -26.75 -43.46
C MET A 1 -33.13 -25.77 -42.31
N ILE A 2 -34.10 -24.91 -41.98
CA ILE A 2 -34.01 -23.95 -40.86
C ILE A 2 -33.80 -24.65 -39.51
N GLU A 3 -34.51 -25.74 -39.19
CA GLU A 3 -34.28 -26.49 -37.94
C GLU A 3 -32.89 -27.13 -37.86
N ARG A 4 -32.32 -27.55 -39.00
CA ARG A 4 -30.96 -28.11 -39.06
C ARG A 4 -29.90 -27.02 -38.92
N LEU A 5 -30.16 -25.83 -39.48
CA LEU A 5 -29.34 -24.64 -39.26
C LEU A 5 -29.43 -24.17 -37.81
N TRP A 6 -30.63 -24.20 -37.21
CA TRP A 6 -30.86 -23.90 -35.80
C TRP A 6 -30.07 -24.85 -34.91
N ALA A 7 -30.16 -26.16 -35.15
CA ALA A 7 -29.38 -27.17 -34.44
C ALA A 7 -27.86 -26.98 -34.63
N LEU A 8 -27.41 -26.64 -35.85
CA LEU A 8 -25.98 -26.37 -36.12
C LEU A 8 -25.48 -25.08 -35.47
N LEU A 9 -26.30 -24.03 -35.42
CA LEU A 9 -25.97 -22.78 -34.73
C LEU A 9 -25.96 -22.99 -33.22
N GLU A 10 -26.92 -23.75 -32.68
CA GLU A 10 -26.92 -24.18 -31.29
C GLU A 10 -25.68 -25.04 -30.96
N ASP A 11 -25.30 -25.98 -31.83
CA ASP A 11 -24.08 -26.78 -31.68
C ASP A 11 -22.80 -25.93 -31.80
N ALA A 12 -22.82 -24.88 -32.63
CA ALA A 12 -21.79 -23.83 -32.67
C ALA A 12 -21.92 -22.80 -31.52
N GLY A 13 -22.83 -23.02 -30.58
CA GLY A 13 -23.04 -22.20 -29.39
C GLY A 13 -23.58 -20.79 -29.67
N VAL A 14 -24.20 -20.57 -30.82
CA VAL A 14 -24.85 -19.33 -31.24
C VAL A 14 -26.36 -19.49 -31.03
N GLU A 15 -26.85 -19.03 -29.87
CA GLU A 15 -28.29 -19.00 -29.57
C GLU A 15 -28.90 -17.69 -30.09
N LEU A 16 -29.55 -17.76 -31.25
CA LEU A 16 -30.32 -16.65 -31.84
C LEU A 16 -31.80 -16.84 -31.50
N SER A 17 -32.48 -15.74 -31.20
CA SER A 17 -33.94 -15.73 -31.21
C SER A 17 -34.47 -15.98 -32.63
N GLU A 18 -35.73 -16.36 -32.74
CA GLU A 18 -36.36 -16.64 -34.03
C GLU A 18 -36.34 -15.41 -34.97
N GLU A 19 -36.39 -14.20 -34.39
CA GLU A 19 -36.30 -12.93 -35.09
C GLU A 19 -34.86 -12.61 -35.52
N GLU A 20 -33.87 -12.78 -34.63
CA GLU A 20 -32.44 -12.61 -34.96
C GLU A 20 -31.97 -13.62 -36.03
N LEU A 21 -32.48 -14.85 -36.02
CA LEU A 21 -32.14 -15.84 -37.05
C LEU A 21 -32.70 -15.43 -38.41
N ARG A 22 -33.93 -14.88 -38.46
CA ARG A 22 -34.53 -14.36 -39.69
C ARG A 22 -33.75 -13.17 -40.22
N ASP A 23 -33.32 -12.26 -39.34
CA ASP A 23 -32.50 -11.10 -39.72
C ASP A 23 -31.14 -11.53 -40.28
N VAL A 24 -30.45 -12.49 -39.64
CA VAL A 24 -29.16 -13.00 -40.13
C VAL A 24 -29.31 -13.70 -41.49
N LEU A 25 -30.38 -14.47 -41.68
CA LEU A 25 -30.67 -15.12 -42.97
C LEU A 25 -31.03 -14.11 -44.06
N TRP A 26 -31.80 -13.08 -43.72
CA TRP A 26 -32.13 -11.98 -44.61
C TRP A 26 -30.88 -11.17 -44.99
N PHE A 27 -30.01 -10.87 -44.02
CA PHE A 27 -28.76 -10.15 -44.25
C PHE A 27 -27.80 -10.97 -45.13
N ALA A 28 -27.67 -12.28 -44.87
CA ALA A 28 -26.86 -13.17 -45.69
C ALA A 28 -27.38 -13.29 -47.14
N ALA A 29 -28.70 -13.24 -47.33
CA ALA A 29 -29.33 -13.28 -48.66
C ALA A 29 -29.19 -11.96 -49.42
N THR A 30 -29.08 -10.83 -48.72
CA THR A 30 -29.05 -9.47 -49.32
C THR A 30 -27.65 -8.87 -49.44
N THR A 31 -26.64 -9.40 -48.73
CA THR A 31 -25.25 -8.90 -48.75
C THR A 31 -24.26 -9.85 -49.42
N ALA A 32 -24.71 -10.97 -49.97
CA ALA A 32 -23.86 -11.81 -50.80
C ALA A 32 -23.45 -11.04 -52.09
N PRO A 33 -22.15 -10.89 -52.39
CA PRO A 33 -21.72 -10.24 -53.61
C PRO A 33 -22.10 -11.08 -54.83
N ALA A 34 -22.45 -10.40 -55.94
CA ALA A 34 -22.69 -11.02 -57.23
C ALA A 34 -21.50 -11.93 -57.59
N ARG A 35 -21.81 -13.20 -57.84
CA ARG A 35 -20.83 -14.15 -58.38
C ARG A 35 -20.60 -13.79 -59.84
N ASP A 36 -19.53 -13.05 -60.10
CA ASP A 36 -18.95 -12.98 -61.43
C ASP A 36 -18.18 -14.27 -61.73
N GLU A 37 -18.38 -14.66 -62.97
CA GLU A 37 -17.91 -15.83 -63.67
C GLU A 37 -16.39 -15.82 -63.89
N GLU A 38 -15.89 -17.00 -64.21
CA GLU A 38 -14.72 -17.23 -65.07
C GLU A 38 -13.29 -16.97 -64.54
N ASP A 39 -12.63 -18.10 -64.29
CA ASP A 39 -11.50 -18.59 -65.10
C ASP A 39 -10.07 -18.37 -64.61
N GLY A 40 -9.21 -19.36 -64.93
CA GLY A 40 -7.78 -19.13 -65.07
C GLY A 40 -6.86 -19.80 -64.04
N GLY A 41 -6.77 -21.13 -64.09
CA GLY A 41 -5.89 -21.96 -63.27
C GLY A 41 -4.40 -21.57 -63.18
N LYS A 42 -3.76 -22.03 -62.10
CA LYS A 42 -2.66 -23.03 -62.15
C LYS A 42 -2.29 -23.51 -60.75
N ARG A 43 -2.91 -24.63 -60.34
CA ARG A 43 -2.24 -25.68 -59.56
C ARG A 43 -1.48 -26.54 -60.57
N THR A 44 -0.26 -26.97 -60.30
CA THR A 44 0.18 -28.25 -59.67
C THR A 44 1.71 -28.37 -59.89
N PRO A 45 2.49 -29.37 -59.36
CA PRO A 45 2.08 -30.62 -58.71
C PRO A 45 2.88 -31.08 -57.46
N SER A 46 2.27 -32.04 -56.75
CA SER A 46 2.90 -33.03 -55.86
C SER A 46 3.69 -34.09 -56.63
N PRO A 47 4.39 -35.00 -55.92
CA PRO A 47 4.05 -36.43 -56.00
C PRO A 47 3.99 -37.05 -54.58
N GLY A 48 3.10 -37.98 -54.24
CA GLY A 48 2.83 -39.33 -54.78
C GLY A 48 3.11 -40.31 -53.62
N THR A 49 2.35 -41.36 -53.27
CA THR A 49 1.50 -42.36 -53.93
C THR A 49 0.99 -43.29 -52.80
N ALA A 50 -0.07 -44.12 -52.81
CA ALA A 50 -1.23 -44.47 -53.65
C ALA A 50 -2.10 -45.40 -52.74
N GLY A 51 -3.45 -45.38 -52.72
CA GLY A 51 -4.38 -46.10 -53.63
C GLY A 51 -4.76 -47.50 -53.07
N PRO A 52 -5.93 -48.14 -53.37
CA PRO A 52 -6.98 -47.89 -54.40
C PRO A 52 -8.45 -47.92 -53.80
N ALA A 53 -9.61 -47.94 -54.49
CA ALA A 53 -10.22 -47.35 -55.71
C ALA A 53 -11.73 -47.76 -55.78
N SER A 54 -12.59 -46.94 -56.43
CA SER A 54 -13.87 -47.25 -57.17
C SER A 54 -15.09 -47.86 -56.42
N GLY A 55 -16.38 -47.55 -56.65
CA GLY A 55 -17.10 -46.68 -57.59
C GLY A 55 -18.62 -47.04 -57.68
N ALA A 56 -19.45 -46.04 -58.04
CA ALA A 56 -20.76 -46.06 -58.74
C ALA A 56 -22.14 -46.33 -58.02
N ALA A 57 -22.97 -45.26 -58.06
CA ALA A 57 -24.30 -45.10 -58.69
C ALA A 57 -25.65 -45.53 -58.03
N ASP A 58 -26.54 -44.51 -58.02
CA ASP A 58 -28.01 -44.43 -58.24
C ASP A 58 -29.05 -45.01 -57.26
N GLY A 59 -30.11 -44.21 -57.01
CA GLY A 59 -31.43 -44.68 -56.59
C GLY A 59 -32.18 -43.80 -55.57
N GLU A 60 -33.37 -43.35 -55.94
CA GLU A 60 -34.33 -42.49 -55.23
C GLU A 60 -35.07 -43.15 -54.03
N ASP A 61 -35.64 -42.25 -53.21
CA ASP A 61 -36.93 -42.26 -52.50
C ASP A 61 -37.45 -43.43 -51.61
N ASP A 62 -37.93 -42.95 -50.46
CA ASP A 62 -39.15 -43.30 -49.71
C ASP A 62 -39.44 -44.70 -49.11
N ALA A 63 -39.87 -44.58 -47.84
CA ALA A 63 -40.98 -45.25 -47.18
C ALA A 63 -40.85 -46.70 -46.62
N LYS A 64 -41.14 -46.75 -45.31
CA LYS A 64 -41.97 -47.73 -44.55
C LYS A 64 -41.76 -49.25 -44.78
N GLY A 65 -41.65 -49.94 -43.64
CA GLY A 65 -42.53 -51.07 -43.35
C GLY A 65 -41.87 -52.41 -42.98
N ALA A 66 -41.93 -52.70 -41.68
CA ALA A 66 -42.35 -53.94 -41.02
C ALA A 66 -41.86 -55.35 -41.49
N GLN A 67 -41.58 -56.15 -40.43
CA GLN A 67 -41.63 -57.62 -40.33
C GLN A 67 -40.41 -58.37 -40.92
N ARG A 68 -39.83 -59.39 -40.27
CA ARG A 68 -40.42 -60.51 -39.51
C ARG A 68 -39.30 -61.25 -38.73
N GLN A 69 -39.65 -61.87 -37.61
CA GLN A 69 -38.88 -62.95 -36.96
C GLN A 69 -38.79 -64.20 -37.87
N PRO A 70 -37.84 -65.13 -37.62
CA PRO A 70 -38.25 -66.36 -36.93
C PRO A 70 -37.23 -66.96 -35.94
N ALA A 71 -37.72 -68.04 -35.31
CA ALA A 71 -37.24 -68.81 -34.15
C ALA A 71 -35.88 -69.52 -34.25
N GLY A 72 -35.32 -69.82 -33.09
CA GLY A 72 -34.22 -70.79 -32.91
C GLY A 72 -33.86 -70.92 -31.43
N ALA A 73 -34.47 -71.91 -30.76
CA ALA A 73 -34.19 -72.28 -29.38
C ALA A 73 -32.87 -73.06 -29.28
N GLN A 74 -32.05 -72.75 -28.29
CA GLN A 74 -31.06 -73.67 -27.73
C GLN A 74 -31.04 -73.51 -26.20
N LEU A 75 -31.48 -74.59 -25.55
CA LEU A 75 -31.42 -74.82 -24.11
C LEU A 75 -29.97 -74.87 -23.64
N ALA A 76 -29.65 -74.10 -22.60
CA ALA A 76 -28.47 -74.31 -21.77
C ALA A 76 -28.90 -74.25 -20.30
N VAL A 77 -28.86 -75.45 -19.71
CA VAL A 77 -28.97 -75.88 -18.31
C VAL A 77 -28.72 -74.80 -17.25
N ASP A 78 -29.64 -74.72 -16.29
CA ASP A 78 -29.52 -73.97 -15.02
C ASP A 78 -28.31 -74.47 -14.20
N PRO A 79 -27.39 -73.58 -13.75
CA PRO A 79 -26.63 -73.83 -12.54
C PRO A 79 -27.50 -73.49 -11.32
N GLU A 80 -27.45 -74.35 -10.30
CA GLU A 80 -28.14 -74.19 -9.03
C GLU A 80 -28.02 -72.78 -8.42
N PRO A 81 -29.04 -72.31 -7.67
CA PRO A 81 -29.00 -71.01 -7.03
C PRO A 81 -27.93 -71.01 -5.93
N GLY A 82 -26.80 -70.38 -6.22
CA GLY A 82 -25.92 -69.84 -5.19
C GLY A 82 -26.69 -68.84 -4.30
N PRO A 83 -26.20 -68.58 -3.07
CA PRO A 83 -26.96 -67.88 -2.05
C PRO A 83 -27.45 -66.52 -2.56
N LEU A 84 -28.74 -66.25 -2.32
CA LEU A 84 -29.41 -64.97 -2.61
C LEU A 84 -28.56 -63.79 -2.12
N ALA A 85 -27.86 -63.13 -3.04
CA ALA A 85 -27.28 -61.83 -2.79
C ALA A 85 -28.42 -60.79 -2.76
N PRO A 86 -28.50 -59.92 -1.75
CA PRO A 86 -29.59 -58.95 -1.63
C PRO A 86 -29.61 -57.98 -2.83
N ASP A 87 -30.81 -57.63 -3.30
CA ASP A 87 -31.00 -56.67 -4.40
C ASP A 87 -30.41 -55.29 -4.02
N GLY A 88 -29.36 -54.87 -4.71
CA GLY A 88 -28.64 -53.63 -4.46
C GLY A 88 -28.83 -52.62 -5.59
N PHE A 89 -28.74 -51.33 -5.27
CA PHE A 89 -28.67 -50.29 -6.29
C PHE A 89 -27.21 -50.01 -6.69
N TYR A 90 -26.94 -49.65 -7.95
CA TYR A 90 -25.60 -49.42 -8.50
C TYR A 90 -25.53 -48.09 -9.28
N ALA A 91 -24.36 -47.44 -9.27
CA ALA A 91 -24.10 -46.18 -9.98
C ALA A 91 -23.87 -46.36 -11.50
N PRO A 92 -24.07 -45.31 -12.33
CA PRO A 92 -23.85 -45.40 -13.78
C PRO A 92 -22.41 -45.03 -14.20
N GLY A 93 -21.60 -46.04 -14.59
CA GLY A 93 -20.29 -45.88 -15.28
C GLY A 93 -19.41 -47.11 -15.02
N ALA A 94 -18.57 -47.66 -15.91
CA ALA A 94 -18.26 -47.46 -17.32
C ALA A 94 -17.96 -48.85 -17.97
N ALA A 95 -18.08 -48.94 -19.30
CA ALA A 95 -17.88 -50.11 -20.18
C ALA A 95 -18.78 -51.36 -19.94
N ARG A 96 -19.14 -52.05 -21.04
CA ARG A 96 -19.81 -53.37 -20.98
C ARG A 96 -18.78 -54.36 -20.42
N PRO A 97 -18.94 -54.90 -19.20
CA PRO A 97 -18.06 -55.93 -18.68
C PRO A 97 -18.33 -57.23 -19.43
N THR A 98 -17.30 -58.03 -19.64
CA THR A 98 -17.37 -59.36 -20.27
C THR A 98 -18.21 -60.36 -19.46
N ALA A 99 -18.38 -60.14 -18.14
CA ALA A 99 -19.30 -60.85 -17.25
C ALA A 99 -20.17 -59.85 -16.46
N ALA A 100 -21.49 -59.91 -16.64
CA ALA A 100 -22.41 -58.91 -16.08
C ALA A 100 -23.79 -59.49 -15.74
N ARG A 101 -24.36 -59.08 -14.61
CA ARG A 101 -25.68 -59.50 -14.10
C ARG A 101 -26.81 -58.61 -14.64
N PRO A 102 -28.04 -59.13 -14.85
CA PRO A 102 -29.19 -58.34 -15.25
C PRO A 102 -29.60 -57.33 -14.17
N ALA A 103 -29.98 -56.13 -14.61
CA ALA A 103 -30.36 -55.03 -13.73
C ALA A 103 -31.42 -54.11 -14.37
N ARG A 104 -32.28 -53.50 -13.55
CA ARG A 104 -33.32 -52.56 -13.98
C ARG A 104 -32.85 -51.12 -13.76
N ALA A 105 -32.93 -50.26 -14.77
CA ALA A 105 -32.66 -48.84 -14.60
C ALA A 105 -33.78 -48.17 -13.78
N VAL A 106 -33.42 -47.51 -12.68
CA VAL A 106 -34.35 -46.79 -11.81
C VAL A 106 -33.91 -45.32 -11.75
N GLY A 107 -34.83 -44.41 -12.06
CA GLY A 107 -34.62 -42.98 -11.85
C GLY A 107 -34.77 -42.65 -10.37
N VAL A 108 -33.76 -42.01 -9.78
CA VAL A 108 -33.82 -41.54 -8.39
C VAL A 108 -33.98 -40.03 -8.41
N ARG A 109 -35.01 -39.51 -7.73
CA ARG A 109 -35.20 -38.06 -7.59
C ARG A 109 -34.07 -37.49 -6.73
N GLY A 110 -33.31 -36.56 -7.31
CA GLY A 110 -32.22 -35.88 -6.64
C GLY A 110 -32.72 -34.84 -5.63
N VAL A 111 -31.74 -34.25 -4.96
CA VAL A 111 -31.91 -33.29 -3.88
C VAL A 111 -31.64 -31.91 -4.45
N ARG A 112 -32.54 -30.94 -4.24
CA ARG A 112 -32.33 -29.54 -4.67
C ARG A 112 -31.08 -28.94 -4.03
N ALA A 113 -30.23 -28.31 -4.84
CA ALA A 113 -28.97 -27.70 -4.40
C ALA A 113 -29.14 -26.23 -3.99
N LEU A 114 -30.10 -25.49 -4.60
CA LEU A 114 -30.32 -24.07 -4.32
C LEU A 114 -31.27 -23.87 -3.12
N PRO A 115 -30.79 -23.29 -2.01
CA PRO A 115 -31.64 -23.03 -0.86
C PRO A 115 -32.62 -21.86 -1.15
N GLY A 116 -33.81 -21.91 -0.54
CA GLY A 116 -34.66 -20.71 -0.41
C GLY A 116 -35.11 -20.03 -1.71
N THR A 117 -35.42 -20.78 -2.79
CA THR A 117 -35.76 -20.25 -4.13
C THR A 117 -36.79 -19.11 -4.14
N ARG A 118 -37.80 -19.14 -3.24
CA ARG A 118 -38.81 -18.08 -3.12
C ARG A 118 -38.23 -16.76 -2.57
N GLY A 119 -37.26 -16.82 -1.66
CA GLY A 119 -36.55 -15.64 -1.14
C GLY A 119 -35.63 -15.02 -2.20
N LEU A 120 -34.86 -15.84 -2.90
CA LEU A 120 -33.99 -15.38 -4.00
C LEU A 120 -34.79 -14.75 -5.16
N SER A 121 -35.95 -15.32 -5.50
CA SER A 121 -36.84 -14.71 -6.49
C SER A 121 -37.38 -13.34 -6.05
N ARG A 122 -37.62 -13.14 -4.74
CA ARG A 122 -38.00 -11.83 -4.18
C ARG A 122 -36.83 -10.84 -4.22
N ALA A 123 -35.63 -11.27 -3.88
CA ALA A 123 -34.41 -10.45 -3.90
C ALA A 123 -34.14 -9.82 -5.28
N LEU A 124 -34.42 -10.55 -6.37
CA LEU A 124 -34.20 -10.07 -7.75
C LEU A 124 -35.31 -9.14 -8.29
N ARG A 125 -36.40 -8.90 -7.55
CA ARG A 125 -37.51 -8.04 -7.99
C ARG A 125 -37.12 -6.62 -8.42
N PRO A 126 -36.15 -5.93 -7.77
CA PRO A 126 -35.75 -4.59 -8.18
C PRO A 126 -35.25 -4.50 -9.64
N LEU A 127 -34.78 -5.61 -10.22
CA LEU A 127 -34.34 -5.66 -11.62
C LEU A 127 -35.51 -5.76 -12.61
N ARG A 128 -36.73 -6.09 -12.16
CA ARG A 128 -37.87 -6.43 -13.02
C ARG A 128 -38.60 -5.18 -13.52
N ARG A 129 -37.99 -4.47 -14.47
CA ARG A 129 -38.57 -3.30 -15.14
C ARG A 129 -38.78 -3.54 -16.63
N SER A 130 -39.80 -2.88 -17.20
CA SER A 130 -39.99 -2.81 -18.65
C SER A 130 -39.64 -1.41 -19.15
N VAL A 131 -38.98 -1.33 -20.29
CA VAL A 131 -38.62 -0.09 -20.97
C VAL A 131 -39.06 -0.17 -22.43
N PRO A 132 -39.28 0.97 -23.10
CA PRO A 132 -39.51 0.98 -24.54
C PRO A 132 -38.34 0.33 -25.28
N SER A 133 -38.63 -0.60 -26.18
CA SER A 133 -37.63 -1.20 -27.07
C SER A 133 -37.09 -0.14 -28.02
N ARG A 134 -35.79 -0.24 -28.32
CA ARG A 134 -35.10 0.66 -29.27
C ARG A 134 -35.14 0.14 -30.70
N THR A 135 -35.51 -1.12 -30.88
CA THR A 135 -35.43 -1.84 -32.16
C THR A 135 -36.75 -2.50 -32.54
N SER A 136 -37.62 -2.80 -31.57
CA SER A 136 -38.95 -3.38 -31.81
C SER A 136 -40.06 -2.33 -31.64
N PHE A 137 -40.78 -2.05 -32.72
CA PHE A 137 -41.89 -1.10 -32.73
C PHE A 137 -43.17 -1.82 -33.15
N ARG A 138 -44.32 -1.37 -32.63
CA ARG A 138 -45.65 -1.75 -33.10
C ARG A 138 -46.32 -0.56 -33.74
N VAL A 139 -47.17 -0.81 -34.72
CA VAL A 139 -48.02 0.22 -35.30
C VAL A 139 -49.03 0.68 -34.25
N ASP A 140 -49.17 1.99 -34.10
CA ASP A 140 -50.22 2.61 -33.32
C ASP A 140 -51.38 2.96 -34.24
N GLU A 141 -52.30 2.01 -34.41
CA GLU A 141 -53.37 2.08 -35.41
C GLU A 141 -54.22 3.35 -35.26
N THR A 142 -54.52 3.76 -34.02
CA THR A 142 -55.32 4.97 -33.75
C THR A 142 -54.58 6.25 -34.13
N ALA A 143 -53.34 6.43 -33.66
CA ALA A 143 -52.58 7.63 -34.01
C ALA A 143 -52.18 7.67 -35.49
N THR A 144 -52.01 6.50 -36.11
CA THR A 144 -51.82 6.38 -37.56
C THR A 144 -53.07 6.85 -38.30
N ALA A 145 -54.26 6.39 -37.90
CA ALA A 145 -55.51 6.83 -38.51
C ALA A 145 -55.78 8.34 -38.32
N GLU A 146 -55.50 8.88 -37.12
CA GLU A 146 -55.62 10.31 -36.82
C GLU A 146 -54.63 11.14 -37.64
N TRP A 147 -53.36 10.72 -37.70
CA TRP A 147 -52.32 11.41 -38.47
C TRP A 147 -52.64 11.43 -39.97
N ILE A 148 -53.12 10.31 -40.53
CA ILE A 148 -53.57 10.25 -41.93
C ILE A 148 -54.79 11.15 -42.15
N ALA A 149 -55.76 11.16 -41.22
CA ALA A 149 -56.95 11.98 -41.32
C ALA A 149 -56.64 13.48 -41.24
N GLU A 150 -55.70 13.90 -40.40
CA GLU A 150 -55.31 15.30 -40.21
C GLU A 150 -54.38 15.81 -41.33
N THR A 151 -53.47 14.97 -41.83
CA THR A 151 -52.42 15.40 -42.78
C THR A 151 -52.70 15.02 -44.23
N GLY A 152 -53.58 14.04 -44.47
CA GLY A 152 -53.89 13.50 -45.81
C GLY A 152 -52.79 12.62 -46.41
N LEU A 153 -51.70 12.37 -45.68
CA LEU A 153 -50.58 11.54 -46.12
C LEU A 153 -50.73 10.13 -45.55
N PRO A 154 -50.38 9.05 -46.29
CA PRO A 154 -50.40 7.68 -45.77
C PRO A 154 -49.05 7.32 -45.13
N ASP A 155 -48.87 7.57 -43.84
CA ASP A 155 -47.68 7.21 -43.06
C ASP A 155 -48.11 6.61 -41.72
N VAL A 156 -47.23 5.79 -41.15
CA VAL A 156 -47.55 4.91 -40.03
C VAL A 156 -46.89 5.41 -38.75
N VAL A 157 -47.71 5.75 -37.76
CA VAL A 157 -47.22 6.15 -36.44
C VAL A 157 -46.82 4.89 -35.66
N LEU A 158 -45.52 4.79 -35.36
CA LEU A 158 -44.95 3.66 -34.63
C LEU A 158 -44.81 3.98 -33.14
N ARG A 159 -45.25 3.05 -32.28
CA ARG A 159 -44.98 3.07 -30.83
C ARG A 159 -44.03 1.92 -30.45
N PRO A 160 -42.98 2.17 -29.67
CA PRO A 160 -42.03 1.13 -29.26
C PRO A 160 -42.73 0.04 -28.43
N ARG A 161 -42.40 -1.23 -28.69
CA ARG A 161 -42.89 -2.35 -27.89
C ARG A 161 -42.21 -2.36 -26.51
N PRO A 162 -42.93 -2.69 -25.43
CA PRO A 162 -42.31 -2.84 -24.11
C PRO A 162 -41.41 -4.08 -24.08
N GLU A 163 -40.15 -3.93 -23.67
CA GLU A 163 -39.21 -5.05 -23.46
C GLU A 163 -38.61 -5.00 -22.05
N ARG A 164 -37.93 -6.07 -21.63
CA ARG A 164 -37.13 -6.05 -20.40
C ARG A 164 -35.85 -5.27 -20.61
N TRP A 165 -35.50 -4.46 -19.63
CA TRP A 165 -34.39 -3.53 -19.79
C TRP A 165 -33.01 -4.21 -19.72
N LEU A 166 -32.84 -5.24 -18.89
CA LEU A 166 -31.58 -5.98 -18.75
C LEU A 166 -31.55 -7.30 -19.52
N SER A 167 -30.38 -7.69 -20.00
CA SER A 167 -30.00 -9.07 -20.33
C SER A 167 -29.00 -9.57 -19.30
N VAL A 168 -28.89 -10.89 -19.11
CA VAL A 168 -27.90 -11.48 -18.19
C VAL A 168 -27.01 -12.49 -18.90
N ALA A 169 -25.70 -12.35 -18.70
CA ALA A 169 -24.70 -13.34 -19.04
C ALA A 169 -24.27 -14.06 -17.74
N LEU A 170 -24.71 -15.31 -17.58
CA LEU A 170 -24.31 -16.19 -16.49
C LEU A 170 -23.02 -16.93 -16.90
N ILE A 171 -21.89 -16.51 -16.34
CA ILE A 171 -20.59 -17.17 -16.56
C ILE A 171 -20.38 -18.17 -15.42
N VAL A 172 -20.32 -19.45 -15.75
CA VAL A 172 -20.09 -20.53 -14.77
C VAL A 172 -18.62 -20.92 -14.85
N ASP A 173 -17.93 -20.87 -13.72
CA ASP A 173 -16.59 -21.44 -13.60
C ASP A 173 -16.68 -22.97 -13.76
N ASP A 174 -15.93 -23.49 -14.73
CA ASP A 174 -15.88 -24.91 -15.09
C ASP A 174 -14.59 -25.60 -14.58
N GLY A 175 -13.90 -24.98 -13.61
CA GLY A 175 -12.73 -25.55 -12.97
C GLY A 175 -13.02 -26.88 -12.21
N PRO A 176 -11.99 -27.66 -11.85
CA PRO A 176 -12.17 -28.98 -11.24
C PRO A 176 -13.00 -28.99 -9.95
N SER A 177 -12.92 -27.94 -9.13
CA SER A 177 -13.69 -27.81 -7.88
C SER A 177 -15.18 -27.50 -8.13
N MET A 178 -15.50 -26.96 -9.31
CA MET A 178 -16.86 -26.55 -9.68
C MET A 178 -17.79 -27.71 -10.06
N VAL A 179 -17.28 -28.94 -10.11
CA VAL A 179 -18.08 -30.16 -10.31
C VAL A 179 -19.14 -30.32 -9.22
N LEU A 180 -18.80 -29.95 -7.97
CA LEU A 180 -19.73 -29.99 -6.83
C LEU A 180 -20.92 -29.03 -7.00
N TRP A 181 -20.75 -27.99 -7.81
CA TRP A 181 -21.69 -26.89 -7.99
C TRP A 181 -22.44 -26.93 -9.32
N ARG A 182 -22.18 -27.93 -10.18
CA ARG A 182 -22.82 -28.08 -11.49
C ARG A 182 -24.36 -28.03 -11.44
N GLN A 183 -24.95 -28.73 -10.47
CA GLN A 183 -26.40 -28.70 -10.29
C GLN A 183 -26.90 -27.33 -9.81
N LEU A 184 -26.16 -26.69 -8.90
CA LEU A 184 -26.48 -25.34 -8.42
C LEU A 184 -26.46 -24.33 -9.58
N ALA A 185 -25.48 -24.42 -10.49
CA ALA A 185 -25.41 -23.59 -11.68
C ALA A 185 -26.65 -23.73 -12.58
N ALA A 186 -27.11 -24.96 -12.81
CA ALA A 186 -28.33 -25.22 -13.57
C ALA A 186 -29.58 -24.67 -12.87
N GLU A 187 -29.68 -24.80 -11.55
CA GLU A 187 -30.80 -24.26 -10.75
C GLU A 187 -30.81 -22.72 -10.73
N VAL A 188 -29.64 -22.07 -10.66
CA VAL A 188 -29.49 -20.60 -10.77
C VAL A 188 -29.89 -20.10 -12.14
N ARG A 189 -29.46 -20.76 -13.23
CA ARG A 189 -29.92 -20.44 -14.59
C ARG A 189 -31.45 -20.49 -14.68
N GLY A 190 -32.05 -21.59 -14.24
CA GLY A 190 -33.51 -21.75 -14.24
C GLY A 190 -34.24 -20.74 -13.36
N LEU A 191 -33.62 -20.27 -12.27
CA LEU A 191 -34.15 -19.17 -11.46
C LEU A 191 -34.19 -17.85 -12.26
N LEU A 192 -33.09 -17.49 -12.94
CA LEU A 192 -32.99 -16.27 -13.74
C LEU A 192 -34.00 -16.27 -14.89
N GLU A 193 -34.20 -17.42 -15.55
CA GLU A 193 -35.18 -17.60 -16.63
C GLU A 193 -36.62 -17.42 -16.13
N ARG A 194 -36.98 -18.06 -15.00
CA ARG A 194 -38.35 -17.99 -14.45
C ARG A 194 -38.67 -16.65 -13.78
N GLN A 195 -37.68 -15.87 -13.39
CA GLN A 195 -37.89 -14.62 -12.66
C GLN A 195 -38.43 -13.51 -13.57
N GLY A 196 -38.10 -13.55 -14.86
CA GLY A 196 -38.67 -12.68 -15.89
C GLY A 196 -38.24 -11.21 -15.83
N ALA A 197 -37.15 -10.85 -15.15
CA ALA A 197 -36.54 -9.51 -15.18
C ALA A 197 -35.65 -9.28 -16.40
N PHE A 198 -35.15 -10.36 -17.01
CA PHE A 198 -34.21 -10.27 -18.11
C PHE A 198 -34.89 -10.49 -19.45
N ARG A 199 -34.44 -9.76 -20.48
CA ARG A 199 -34.83 -9.90 -21.88
C ARG A 199 -34.27 -11.20 -22.47
N SER A 200 -33.05 -11.54 -22.09
CA SER A 200 -32.39 -12.79 -22.43
C SER A 200 -31.50 -13.27 -21.30
N VAL A 201 -31.38 -14.58 -21.15
CA VAL A 201 -30.50 -15.28 -20.20
C VAL A 201 -29.57 -16.17 -21.01
N ARG A 202 -28.28 -15.86 -21.04
CA ARG A 202 -27.25 -16.63 -21.75
C ARG A 202 -26.25 -17.21 -20.77
N SER A 203 -25.81 -18.46 -20.96
CA SER A 203 -24.84 -19.12 -20.07
C SER A 203 -23.54 -19.46 -20.78
N TYR A 204 -22.41 -19.17 -20.15
CA TYR A 204 -21.06 -19.40 -20.67
C TYR A 204 -20.21 -20.21 -19.69
N GLY A 205 -19.28 -21.00 -20.20
CA GLY A 205 -18.30 -21.74 -19.38
C GLY A 205 -16.99 -20.96 -19.25
N LEU A 206 -16.40 -20.89 -18.05
CA LEU A 206 -15.13 -20.23 -17.78
C LEU A 206 -14.14 -21.23 -17.20
N ASP A 207 -13.14 -21.62 -17.99
CA ASP A 207 -12.10 -22.54 -17.58
C ASP A 207 -11.07 -21.82 -16.70
N SER A 208 -11.12 -22.05 -15.38
CA SER A 208 -10.19 -21.50 -14.40
C SER A 208 -9.00 -22.42 -14.08
N ALA A 209 -8.85 -23.54 -14.78
CA ALA A 209 -7.85 -24.56 -14.47
C ALA A 209 -6.42 -24.11 -14.80
N GLN A 210 -6.27 -23.20 -15.77
CA GLN A 210 -4.99 -22.61 -16.14
C GLN A 210 -4.72 -21.32 -15.36
N GLU A 211 -3.51 -21.19 -14.82
CA GLU A 211 -3.12 -20.09 -13.93
C GLU A 211 -3.05 -18.72 -14.62
N SER A 212 -2.67 -18.67 -15.90
CA SER A 212 -2.38 -17.41 -16.62
C SER A 212 -3.30 -17.10 -17.80
N GLN A 213 -4.11 -18.06 -18.28
CA GLN A 213 -4.98 -17.89 -19.45
C GLN A 213 -6.36 -18.54 -19.25
N PRO A 214 -7.34 -17.84 -18.66
CA PRO A 214 -8.69 -18.36 -18.54
C PRO A 214 -9.37 -18.43 -19.91
N VAL A 215 -10.05 -19.54 -20.20
CA VAL A 215 -10.73 -19.76 -21.49
C VAL A 215 -12.24 -19.67 -21.31
N LEU A 216 -12.87 -18.70 -22.00
CA LEU A 216 -14.32 -18.58 -22.05
C LEU A 216 -14.88 -19.45 -23.19
N ARG A 217 -15.95 -20.19 -22.91
CA ARG A 217 -16.60 -21.15 -23.82
C ARG A 217 -18.08 -20.84 -23.96
N ALA A 218 -18.65 -21.22 -25.10
CA ALA A 218 -20.05 -20.96 -25.41
C ALA A 218 -21.04 -21.70 -24.50
N ARG A 219 -20.63 -22.81 -23.87
CA ARG A 219 -21.45 -23.59 -22.95
C ARG A 219 -20.62 -24.06 -21.75
N PRO A 220 -21.19 -24.06 -20.53
CA PRO A 220 -20.52 -24.57 -19.35
C PRO A 220 -20.41 -26.10 -19.35
N TYR A 221 -19.37 -26.62 -18.70
CA TYR A 221 -19.01 -28.04 -18.60
C TYR A 221 -18.92 -28.78 -19.95
N ALA A 222 -18.60 -28.06 -21.03
CA ALA A 222 -18.48 -28.60 -22.39
C ALA A 222 -17.10 -28.27 -22.98
N PRO A 223 -16.06 -29.10 -22.73
CA PRO A 223 -14.69 -28.81 -23.18
C PRO A 223 -14.53 -28.65 -24.70
N GLY A 224 -15.41 -29.27 -25.49
CA GLY A 224 -15.47 -29.15 -26.94
C GLY A 224 -16.27 -27.96 -27.48
N ALA A 225 -16.92 -27.16 -26.62
CA ALA A 225 -17.70 -26.02 -27.06
C ALA A 225 -16.81 -24.89 -27.64
N PRO A 226 -17.30 -24.13 -28.63
CA PRO A 226 -16.54 -23.04 -29.24
C PRO A 226 -16.06 -22.00 -28.21
N ARG A 227 -14.80 -21.58 -28.36
CA ARG A 227 -14.20 -20.52 -27.53
C ARG A 227 -14.84 -19.17 -27.85
N ARG A 228 -15.09 -18.37 -26.82
CA ARG A 228 -15.60 -17.00 -26.93
C ARG A 228 -14.53 -16.02 -26.50
N THR A 229 -14.55 -14.83 -27.07
CA THR A 229 -13.62 -13.77 -26.63
C THR A 229 -14.27 -12.96 -25.51
N PRO A 230 -13.55 -12.59 -24.44
CA PRO A 230 -14.10 -11.78 -23.36
C PRO A 230 -14.75 -10.46 -23.77
N ARG A 231 -14.33 -9.88 -24.91
CA ARG A 231 -14.91 -8.65 -25.48
C ARG A 231 -16.31 -8.85 -26.07
N GLN A 232 -16.69 -10.07 -26.42
CA GLN A 232 -18.04 -10.35 -26.96
C GLN A 232 -19.15 -10.22 -25.91
N LEU A 233 -18.80 -10.27 -24.62
CA LEU A 233 -19.76 -10.12 -23.53
C LEU A 233 -19.95 -8.66 -23.09
N THR A 234 -19.01 -7.76 -23.40
CA THR A 234 -19.06 -6.37 -22.90
C THR A 234 -20.12 -5.55 -23.63
N ASP A 235 -21.04 -4.96 -22.87
CA ASP A 235 -22.09 -4.07 -23.34
C ASP A 235 -21.94 -2.70 -22.68
N THR A 236 -21.65 -1.67 -23.48
CA THR A 236 -21.45 -0.30 -23.01
C THR A 236 -22.76 0.44 -22.70
N SER A 237 -23.91 -0.13 -23.05
CA SER A 237 -25.23 0.47 -22.78
C SER A 237 -25.67 0.33 -21.32
N GLY A 238 -24.97 -0.47 -20.51
CA GLY A 238 -25.33 -0.78 -19.12
C GLY A 238 -26.55 -1.72 -19.01
N ARG A 239 -27.01 -2.29 -20.13
CA ARG A 239 -28.21 -3.15 -20.19
C ARG A 239 -27.90 -4.65 -20.21
N THR A 240 -26.63 -5.02 -20.02
CA THR A 240 -26.22 -6.43 -19.83
C THR A 240 -25.46 -6.58 -18.53
N VAL A 241 -25.97 -7.44 -17.66
CA VAL A 241 -25.35 -7.78 -16.36
C VAL A 241 -24.59 -9.08 -16.49
N MET A 242 -23.40 -9.14 -15.88
CA MET A 242 -22.57 -10.35 -15.83
C MET A 242 -22.59 -10.93 -14.42
N LEU A 243 -22.99 -12.19 -14.31
CA LEU A 243 -22.98 -12.94 -13.06
C LEU A 243 -21.98 -14.09 -13.21
N VAL A 244 -20.90 -14.06 -12.42
CA VAL A 244 -19.86 -15.09 -12.43
C VAL A 244 -20.08 -16.04 -11.27
N LEU A 245 -20.52 -17.27 -11.52
CA LEU A 245 -20.69 -18.29 -10.49
C LEU A 245 -19.37 -19.07 -10.32
N SER A 246 -18.70 -18.91 -9.18
CA SER A 246 -17.42 -19.56 -8.89
C SER A 246 -17.21 -19.74 -7.39
N ASP A 247 -16.51 -20.81 -7.01
CA ASP A 247 -16.02 -21.04 -5.64
C ASP A 247 -14.69 -20.32 -5.35
N GLY A 248 -14.01 -19.75 -6.35
CA GLY A 248 -12.78 -18.97 -6.19
C GLY A 248 -11.52 -19.78 -5.90
N VAL A 249 -11.56 -21.12 -5.98
CA VAL A 249 -10.45 -22.00 -5.54
C VAL A 249 -9.46 -22.29 -6.68
N GLY A 250 -9.92 -22.19 -7.93
CA GLY A 250 -9.15 -22.53 -9.13
C GLY A 250 -7.80 -21.79 -9.26
N PRO A 251 -6.79 -22.39 -9.92
CA PRO A 251 -5.49 -21.75 -10.14
C PRO A 251 -5.58 -20.35 -10.77
N GLY A 252 -6.49 -20.13 -11.72
CA GLY A 252 -6.69 -18.81 -12.34
C GLY A 252 -7.20 -17.73 -11.39
N TRP A 253 -7.85 -18.09 -10.28
CA TRP A 253 -8.22 -17.16 -9.21
C TRP A 253 -7.01 -16.80 -8.34
N ARG A 254 -6.25 -17.82 -7.91
CA ARG A 254 -5.04 -17.64 -7.10
C ARG A 254 -3.90 -16.91 -7.84
N GLY A 255 -3.77 -17.14 -9.14
CA GLY A 255 -2.77 -16.50 -10.01
C GLY A 255 -3.17 -15.13 -10.54
N GLY A 256 -4.34 -14.59 -10.16
CA GLY A 256 -4.77 -13.23 -10.53
C GLY A 256 -5.35 -13.08 -11.96
N ALA A 257 -5.37 -14.13 -12.78
CA ALA A 257 -5.87 -14.06 -14.15
C ALA A 257 -7.39 -13.84 -14.23
N ILE A 258 -8.18 -14.46 -13.32
CA ILE A 258 -9.63 -14.23 -13.23
C ILE A 258 -9.94 -12.84 -12.65
N PRO A 259 -9.31 -12.37 -11.54
CA PRO A 259 -9.41 -10.98 -11.10
C PRO A 259 -9.14 -9.95 -12.20
N THR A 260 -8.12 -10.18 -13.03
CA THR A 260 -7.81 -9.31 -14.19
C THR A 260 -8.95 -9.29 -15.22
N LEU A 261 -9.55 -10.45 -15.50
CA LEU A 261 -10.69 -10.58 -16.42
C LEU A 261 -11.94 -9.88 -15.88
N LEU A 262 -12.24 -10.04 -14.59
CA LEU A 262 -13.34 -9.36 -13.91
C LEU A 262 -13.20 -7.84 -13.97
N ARG A 263 -11.98 -7.31 -13.73
CA ARG A 263 -11.70 -5.88 -13.83
C ARG A 263 -12.00 -5.35 -15.24
N ARG A 264 -11.64 -6.10 -16.28
CA ARG A 264 -11.90 -5.72 -17.68
C ARG A 264 -13.39 -5.62 -17.99
N TRP A 265 -14.17 -6.57 -17.50
CA TRP A 265 -15.62 -6.58 -17.64
C TRP A 265 -16.30 -5.47 -16.82
N ALA A 266 -15.87 -5.29 -15.57
CA ALA A 266 -16.40 -4.29 -14.63
C ALA A 266 -16.15 -2.85 -15.08
N ARG A 267 -15.23 -2.61 -16.03
CA ARG A 267 -15.09 -1.29 -16.68
C ARG A 267 -16.27 -0.93 -17.57
N HIS A 268 -16.98 -1.90 -18.14
CA HIS A 268 -17.98 -1.65 -19.19
C HIS A 268 -19.38 -2.09 -18.81
N SER A 269 -19.52 -3.08 -17.92
CA SER A 269 -20.81 -3.65 -17.55
C SER A 269 -20.87 -3.89 -16.03
N PRO A 270 -22.08 -3.99 -15.43
CA PRO A 270 -22.25 -4.46 -14.06
C PRO A 270 -21.79 -5.92 -13.94
N VAL A 271 -20.85 -6.19 -13.04
CA VAL A 271 -20.30 -7.52 -12.79
C VAL A 271 -20.46 -7.86 -11.31
N ALA A 272 -20.94 -9.06 -11.00
CA ALA A 272 -20.90 -9.61 -9.65
C ALA A 272 -20.50 -11.09 -9.68
N VAL A 273 -19.82 -11.52 -8.62
CA VAL A 273 -19.46 -12.92 -8.41
C VAL A 273 -20.50 -13.54 -7.48
N LEU A 274 -21.13 -14.63 -7.91
CA LEU A 274 -22.00 -15.45 -7.08
C LEU A 274 -21.15 -16.54 -6.40
N GLN A 275 -21.10 -16.52 -5.08
CA GLN A 275 -20.33 -17.47 -4.28
C GLN A 275 -21.24 -18.60 -3.75
N PRO A 276 -20.99 -19.86 -4.13
CA PRO A 276 -21.72 -21.00 -3.59
C PRO A 276 -21.29 -21.37 -2.17
N LEU A 277 -20.10 -20.92 -1.74
CA LEU A 277 -19.60 -21.09 -0.37
C LEU A 277 -20.13 -19.99 0.55
N PRO A 278 -20.33 -20.26 1.85
CA PRO A 278 -20.67 -19.23 2.82
C PRO A 278 -19.48 -18.28 3.02
N ALA A 279 -19.74 -17.02 3.39
CA ALA A 279 -18.72 -15.97 3.49
C ALA A 279 -17.46 -16.36 4.29
N ARG A 280 -17.61 -17.15 5.37
CA ARG A 280 -16.48 -17.62 6.20
C ARG A 280 -15.49 -18.55 5.49
N MET A 281 -15.87 -19.12 4.35
CA MET A 281 -15.07 -20.09 3.59
C MET A 281 -14.52 -19.51 2.29
N TRP A 282 -14.70 -18.22 2.04
CA TRP A 282 -14.20 -17.61 0.81
C TRP A 282 -12.67 -17.61 0.83
N PRO A 283 -12.02 -18.04 -0.27
CA PRO A 283 -10.58 -18.17 -0.30
C PRO A 283 -9.90 -16.79 -0.31
N GLU A 284 -9.28 -16.38 0.79
CA GLU A 284 -8.66 -15.05 0.94
C GLU A 284 -7.62 -14.74 -0.15
N ARG A 285 -6.82 -15.73 -0.58
CA ARG A 285 -5.79 -15.54 -1.62
C ARG A 285 -6.34 -15.42 -3.04
N GLY A 286 -7.51 -15.99 -3.34
CA GLY A 286 -8.10 -15.99 -4.69
C GLY A 286 -9.24 -14.98 -4.84
N MET A 287 -9.88 -14.63 -3.73
CA MET A 287 -11.06 -13.77 -3.67
C MET A 287 -11.03 -12.91 -2.39
N PRO A 288 -10.05 -12.00 -2.25
CA PRO A 288 -9.98 -11.11 -1.10
C PRO A 288 -11.19 -10.18 -1.12
N THR A 289 -12.01 -10.23 -0.06
CA THR A 289 -13.24 -9.44 0.03
C THR A 289 -13.24 -8.57 1.28
N GLN A 290 -13.73 -7.34 1.14
CA GLN A 290 -13.98 -6.43 2.25
C GLN A 290 -15.44 -6.00 2.22
N ARG A 291 -16.12 -5.96 3.36
CA ARG A 291 -17.48 -5.41 3.44
C ARG A 291 -17.41 -3.88 3.37
N LEU A 292 -17.91 -3.32 2.27
CA LEU A 292 -17.90 -1.88 2.00
C LEU A 292 -19.32 -1.41 1.69
N LEU A 293 -19.62 -0.14 2.00
CA LEU A 293 -20.84 0.50 1.53
C LEU A 293 -20.62 0.91 0.07
N VAL A 294 -21.40 0.31 -0.82
CA VAL A 294 -21.30 0.51 -2.26
C VAL A 294 -22.36 1.50 -2.73
N ASP A 295 -21.96 2.42 -3.60
CA ASP A 295 -22.82 3.46 -4.12
C ASP A 295 -22.73 3.55 -5.64
N ALA A 296 -23.88 3.45 -6.31
CA ALA A 296 -24.00 3.55 -7.76
C ALA A 296 -24.26 4.99 -8.25
N GLY A 297 -24.34 5.97 -7.34
CA GLY A 297 -24.47 7.39 -7.68
C GLY A 297 -25.75 7.73 -8.46
N GLY A 298 -26.84 7.00 -8.25
CA GLY A 298 -28.10 7.17 -8.98
C GLY A 298 -28.11 6.55 -10.38
N ARG A 299 -27.03 5.91 -10.82
CA ARG A 299 -26.92 5.31 -12.15
C ARG A 299 -27.41 3.86 -12.14
N GLU A 300 -28.54 3.61 -12.78
CA GLU A 300 -29.04 2.27 -13.04
C GLU A 300 -28.09 1.51 -13.99
N GLY A 301 -27.82 0.24 -13.70
CA GLY A 301 -26.87 -0.55 -14.49
C GLY A 301 -25.44 0.03 -14.48
N ALA A 302 -25.03 0.68 -13.38
CA ALA A 302 -23.68 1.23 -13.26
C ALA A 302 -22.60 0.13 -13.42
N PRO A 303 -21.60 0.31 -14.32
CA PRO A 303 -20.46 -0.58 -14.38
C PRO A 303 -19.63 -0.45 -13.10
N GLY A 304 -18.86 -1.48 -12.73
CA GLY A 304 -18.02 -1.48 -11.54
C GLY A 304 -17.09 -0.26 -11.41
N ARG A 305 -16.54 0.25 -12.53
CA ARG A 305 -15.72 1.50 -12.52
C ARG A 305 -16.47 2.77 -12.11
N ALA A 306 -17.80 2.74 -12.19
CA ALA A 306 -18.67 3.86 -11.83
C ALA A 306 -19.26 3.69 -10.42
N LEU A 307 -18.97 2.58 -9.75
CA LEU A 307 -19.33 2.38 -8.35
C LEU A 307 -18.29 3.07 -7.47
N SER A 308 -18.75 3.76 -6.45
CA SER A 308 -17.89 4.25 -5.37
C SER A 308 -18.08 3.38 -4.13
N VAL A 309 -17.03 3.21 -3.35
CA VAL A 309 -17.04 2.39 -2.14
C VAL A 309 -16.46 3.16 -0.97
N ARG A 310 -17.01 2.92 0.21
CA ARG A 310 -16.55 3.51 1.47
C ARG A 310 -16.56 2.45 2.56
N HIS A 311 -15.65 2.57 3.53
CA HIS A 311 -15.70 1.69 4.69
C HIS A 311 -17.01 1.92 5.46
N PRO A 312 -17.69 0.87 5.96
CA PRO A 312 -18.94 1.04 6.71
C PRO A 312 -18.77 1.77 8.04
N VAL A 313 -17.55 1.75 8.59
CA VAL A 313 -17.21 2.29 9.92
C VAL A 313 -16.13 3.39 9.88
N LEU A 314 -15.14 3.32 8.98
CA LEU A 314 -14.03 4.27 8.99
C LEU A 314 -14.46 5.56 8.24
N PRO A 315 -14.06 6.75 8.71
CA PRO A 315 -14.37 8.03 8.07
C PRO A 315 -13.73 8.19 6.68
N ARG A 316 -14.33 9.08 5.89
CA ARG A 316 -13.90 9.38 4.52
C ARG A 316 -12.52 10.03 4.54
N GLY A 317 -11.54 9.40 3.90
CA GLY A 317 -10.18 9.94 3.74
C GLY A 317 -9.08 9.19 4.49
N LEU A 318 -9.42 8.36 5.49
CA LEU A 318 -8.44 7.52 6.20
C LEU A 318 -7.94 6.34 5.35
N VAL A 319 -8.85 5.76 4.57
CA VAL A 319 -8.55 4.70 3.60
C VAL A 319 -9.10 5.16 2.25
N SER A 320 -8.22 5.32 1.27
CA SER A 320 -8.64 5.61 -0.11
C SER A 320 -8.83 4.30 -0.88
N TYR A 321 -9.94 4.25 -1.60
CA TYR A 321 -10.26 3.19 -2.56
C TYR A 321 -10.15 3.67 -4.01
N ASP A 322 -9.51 4.83 -4.21
CA ASP A 322 -9.38 5.48 -5.51
C ASP A 322 -8.49 4.64 -6.45
N GLY A 323 -8.86 4.56 -7.72
CA GLY A 323 -8.16 3.74 -8.72
C GLY A 323 -8.45 2.24 -8.64
N LYS A 324 -9.17 1.77 -7.60
CA LYS A 324 -9.60 0.38 -7.45
C LYS A 324 -10.96 0.16 -8.12
N THR A 325 -11.14 -0.95 -8.82
CA THR A 325 -12.42 -1.31 -9.44
C THR A 325 -13.17 -2.28 -8.52
N PRO A 326 -14.27 -1.87 -7.87
CA PRO A 326 -15.03 -2.74 -6.99
C PRO A 326 -15.87 -3.75 -7.78
N VAL A 327 -15.79 -5.03 -7.38
CA VAL A 327 -16.65 -6.12 -7.88
C VAL A 327 -17.34 -6.78 -6.69
N PRO A 328 -18.68 -6.67 -6.57
CA PRO A 328 -19.44 -7.34 -5.53
C PRO A 328 -19.29 -8.87 -5.58
N VAL A 329 -19.07 -9.48 -4.41
CA VAL A 329 -19.08 -10.93 -4.20
C VAL A 329 -20.27 -11.26 -3.31
N LEU A 330 -21.17 -12.09 -3.82
CA LEU A 330 -22.51 -12.27 -3.27
C LEU A 330 -22.72 -13.73 -2.89
N GLU A 331 -23.03 -13.98 -1.62
CA GLU A 331 -23.60 -15.26 -1.22
C GLU A 331 -24.99 -15.44 -1.86
N LEU A 332 -25.38 -16.67 -2.20
CA LEU A 332 -26.71 -17.02 -2.72
C LEU A 332 -27.79 -16.98 -1.62
N ALA A 333 -27.93 -15.82 -0.98
CA ALA A 333 -28.88 -15.52 0.08
C ALA A 333 -29.73 -14.28 -0.24
N GLU A 334 -30.90 -14.14 0.39
CA GLU A 334 -31.84 -13.04 0.11
C GLU A 334 -31.26 -11.64 0.38
N GLY A 335 -30.37 -11.52 1.38
CA GLY A 335 -29.78 -10.23 1.81
C GLY A 335 -28.83 -9.61 0.78
N GLU A 336 -27.69 -10.27 0.51
CA GLU A 336 -26.64 -9.72 -0.36
C GLU A 336 -27.09 -9.61 -1.82
N LEU A 337 -27.79 -10.63 -2.32
CA LEU A 337 -28.37 -10.63 -3.66
C LEU A 337 -29.43 -9.52 -3.81
N GLY A 338 -30.21 -9.26 -2.75
CA GLY A 338 -31.21 -8.19 -2.72
C GLY A 338 -30.57 -6.80 -2.73
N GLY A 339 -29.54 -6.58 -1.90
CA GLY A 339 -28.78 -5.33 -1.85
C GLY A 339 -28.12 -5.01 -3.20
N TRP A 340 -27.51 -6.00 -3.84
CA TRP A 340 -26.94 -5.85 -5.19
C TRP A 340 -28.00 -5.62 -6.28
N ALA A 341 -29.15 -6.31 -6.20
CA ALA A 341 -30.24 -6.11 -7.15
C ALA A 341 -30.84 -4.71 -7.04
N ALA A 342 -30.95 -4.17 -5.82
CA ALA A 342 -31.37 -2.79 -5.58
C ALA A 342 -30.33 -1.78 -6.12
N LEU A 343 -29.04 -1.98 -5.81
CA LEU A 343 -27.92 -1.17 -6.33
C LEU A 343 -27.95 -1.10 -7.86
N THR A 344 -28.04 -2.25 -8.53
CA THR A 344 -28.01 -2.34 -10.01
C THR A 344 -29.32 -1.87 -10.64
N GLY A 345 -30.45 -2.18 -10.02
CA GLY A 345 -31.78 -1.95 -10.60
C GLY A 345 -32.31 -0.54 -10.44
N THR A 346 -31.98 0.11 -9.32
CA THR A 346 -32.52 1.43 -8.95
C THR A 346 -31.45 2.51 -8.87
N GLY A 347 -30.17 2.17 -9.03
CA GLY A 347 -29.05 3.11 -8.87
C GLY A 347 -28.86 3.60 -7.43
N GLY A 348 -29.47 2.92 -6.46
CA GLY A 348 -29.41 3.29 -5.04
C GLY A 348 -27.99 3.28 -4.48
N GLY A 349 -27.77 3.97 -3.36
CA GLY A 349 -26.46 4.10 -2.71
C GLY A 349 -26.43 3.52 -1.29
N GLY A 350 -25.23 3.17 -0.82
CA GLY A 350 -24.99 2.77 0.58
C GLY A 350 -25.34 1.32 0.91
N GLN A 351 -25.28 0.41 -0.05
CA GLN A 351 -25.52 -1.01 0.19
C GLN A 351 -24.27 -1.66 0.82
N PRO A 352 -24.34 -2.24 2.03
CA PRO A 352 -23.20 -2.96 2.62
C PRO A 352 -23.02 -4.29 1.90
N LEU A 353 -22.07 -4.35 0.97
CA LEU A 353 -21.79 -5.55 0.19
C LEU A 353 -20.34 -5.99 0.41
N PRO A 354 -20.06 -7.31 0.41
CA PRO A 354 -18.71 -7.80 0.25
C PRO A 354 -18.23 -7.44 -1.16
N VAL A 355 -17.07 -6.80 -1.24
CA VAL A 355 -16.50 -6.30 -2.49
C VAL A 355 -15.06 -6.77 -2.61
N MET A 356 -14.72 -7.30 -3.77
CA MET A 356 -13.35 -7.51 -4.18
C MET A 356 -12.85 -6.24 -4.89
N LEU A 357 -11.76 -5.65 -4.39
CA LEU A 357 -11.16 -4.44 -4.94
C LEU A 357 -10.05 -4.82 -5.91
N LEU A 358 -10.21 -4.46 -7.18
CA LEU A 358 -9.28 -4.84 -8.25
C LEU A 358 -8.40 -3.65 -8.66
N ASP A 359 -7.08 -3.78 -8.43
CA ASP A 359 -6.12 -2.68 -8.53
C ASP A 359 -5.58 -2.41 -9.94
N GLY A 360 -5.10 -1.17 -10.12
CA GLY A 360 -4.47 -0.55 -11.28
C GLY A 360 -3.29 -1.29 -11.89
N ALA A 361 -2.35 -1.61 -11.01
CA ALA A 361 -1.01 -2.03 -11.30
C ALA A 361 -0.77 -3.39 -10.65
N GLU A 362 -0.91 -4.46 -11.43
CA GLU A 362 -0.40 -5.76 -11.03
C GLU A 362 0.47 -6.31 -12.15
N LYS A 363 1.77 -6.45 -11.86
CA LYS A 363 2.60 -7.45 -12.52
C LYS A 363 2.20 -8.81 -11.93
N PRO A 364 2.11 -9.88 -12.73
CA PRO A 364 1.74 -11.20 -12.24
C PRO A 364 2.78 -11.66 -11.21
N VAL A 365 2.31 -12.03 -10.01
CA VAL A 365 3.15 -12.73 -9.03
C VAL A 365 3.55 -14.06 -9.68
N ALA A 366 4.79 -14.13 -10.14
CA ALA A 366 5.36 -15.37 -10.65
C ALA A 366 5.28 -16.42 -9.54
N ALA A 367 4.54 -17.50 -9.82
CA ALA A 367 4.53 -18.71 -9.01
C ALA A 367 5.99 -19.13 -8.74
N ARG A 368 6.42 -19.00 -7.48
CA ARG A 368 7.65 -19.65 -7.03
C ARG A 368 7.46 -21.14 -7.24
N ALA A 369 8.27 -21.72 -8.13
CA ALA A 369 8.42 -23.16 -8.24
C ALA A 369 8.81 -23.71 -6.87
N THR A 370 7.85 -24.33 -6.18
CA THR A 370 8.09 -25.04 -4.93
C THR A 370 8.85 -26.31 -5.27
N ALA A 371 10.04 -26.46 -4.67
CA ALA A 371 10.74 -27.72 -4.55
C ALA A 371 9.78 -28.82 -4.06
N HIS A 372 9.98 -30.05 -4.52
CA HIS A 372 9.17 -31.21 -4.20
C HIS A 372 9.22 -31.50 -2.68
N VAL A 373 8.25 -30.97 -1.94
CA VAL A 373 7.99 -31.33 -0.55
C VAL A 373 7.18 -32.63 -0.57
N PRO A 374 7.58 -33.67 0.20
CA PRO A 374 6.80 -34.89 0.33
C PRO A 374 5.33 -34.58 0.67
N GLY A 375 4.40 -35.29 0.04
CA GLY A 375 2.97 -35.11 0.30
C GLY A 375 2.67 -35.35 1.79
N PRO A 376 1.74 -34.57 2.39
CA PRO A 376 1.45 -34.69 3.81
C PRO A 376 0.89 -36.07 4.15
N THR A 377 1.31 -36.61 5.31
CA THR A 377 0.86 -37.91 5.83
C THR A 377 -0.64 -37.91 6.15
N ALA A 378 -1.25 -39.09 6.34
CA ALA A 378 -2.68 -39.20 6.68
C ALA A 378 -3.04 -38.43 7.97
N GLU A 379 -2.17 -38.51 8.99
CA GLU A 379 -2.33 -37.79 10.25
C GLU A 379 -2.22 -36.27 10.06
N GLU A 380 -1.27 -35.81 9.25
CA GLU A 380 -1.11 -34.37 8.96
C GLU A 380 -2.31 -33.82 8.20
N ARG A 381 -2.86 -34.59 7.24
CA ARG A 381 -4.07 -34.23 6.50
C ARG A 381 -5.27 -34.14 7.44
N LEU A 382 -5.45 -35.14 8.31
CA LEU A 382 -6.55 -35.14 9.26
C LEU A 382 -6.40 -34.06 10.34
N ARG A 383 -5.19 -33.78 10.81
CA ARG A 383 -4.90 -32.70 11.77
C ARG A 383 -5.18 -31.32 11.18
N ARG A 384 -4.75 -31.08 9.93
CA ARG A 384 -5.05 -29.84 9.18
C ARG A 384 -6.55 -29.69 8.95
N PHE A 385 -7.23 -30.78 8.56
CA PHE A 385 -8.68 -30.78 8.40
C PHE A 385 -9.41 -30.50 9.70
N ARG A 386 -9.07 -31.16 10.82
CA ARG A 386 -9.69 -30.92 12.13
C ARG A 386 -9.43 -29.50 12.66
N GLY A 387 -8.29 -28.90 12.33
CA GLY A 387 -8.00 -27.51 12.68
C GLY A 387 -8.79 -26.48 11.89
N ALA A 388 -9.22 -26.81 10.66
CA ALA A 388 -9.87 -25.87 9.75
C ALA A 388 -11.37 -26.13 9.50
N ALA A 389 -11.85 -27.36 9.68
CA ALA A 389 -13.22 -27.77 9.38
C ALA A 389 -14.14 -27.65 10.61
N SER A 390 -15.40 -27.29 10.37
CA SER A 390 -16.42 -27.23 11.41
C SER A 390 -16.67 -28.59 12.08
N PRO A 391 -17.12 -28.61 13.35
CA PRO A 391 -17.50 -29.85 14.02
C PRO A 391 -18.51 -30.68 13.22
N GLU A 392 -19.42 -30.03 12.49
CA GLU A 392 -20.40 -30.65 11.60
C GLU A 392 -19.75 -31.31 10.39
N ALA A 393 -18.78 -30.63 9.75
CA ALA A 393 -18.02 -31.19 8.63
C ALA A 393 -17.10 -32.33 9.07
N GLN A 394 -16.53 -32.28 10.28
CA GLN A 394 -15.76 -33.37 10.86
C GLN A 394 -16.63 -34.61 11.12
N ARG A 395 -17.86 -34.42 11.63
CA ARG A 395 -18.84 -35.50 11.77
C ARG A 395 -19.27 -36.06 10.42
N LEU A 396 -19.47 -35.20 9.42
CA LEU A 396 -19.78 -35.62 8.06
C LEU A 396 -18.63 -36.43 7.44
N ALA A 397 -17.37 -36.02 7.61
CA ALA A 397 -16.21 -36.78 7.14
C ALA A 397 -16.18 -38.19 7.75
N GLY A 398 -16.45 -38.32 9.05
CA GLY A 398 -16.59 -39.61 9.73
C GLY A 398 -17.74 -40.45 9.16
N ALA A 399 -18.90 -39.85 8.89
CA ALA A 399 -20.04 -40.52 8.26
C ALA A 399 -19.79 -40.93 6.80
N LEU A 400 -18.99 -40.16 6.06
CA LEU A 400 -18.58 -40.52 4.70
C LEU A 400 -17.59 -41.71 4.72
N ALA A 401 -16.74 -41.81 5.73
CA ALA A 401 -15.79 -42.91 5.88
C ALA A 401 -16.46 -44.30 6.07
N THR A 402 -17.75 -44.36 6.41
CA THR A 402 -18.48 -45.62 6.65
C THR A 402 -19.06 -46.25 5.40
N VAL A 403 -19.04 -45.53 4.26
CA VAL A 403 -19.76 -45.90 3.05
C VAL A 403 -18.83 -45.90 1.83
N HIS A 404 -18.90 -46.93 1.00
CA HIS A 404 -18.14 -47.05 -0.25
C HIS A 404 -19.03 -47.64 -1.38
N PRO A 405 -18.89 -47.22 -2.65
CA PRO A 405 -18.03 -46.14 -3.17
C PRO A 405 -18.61 -44.74 -2.90
N LEU A 406 -17.73 -43.75 -2.78
CA LEU A 406 -18.12 -42.36 -2.56
C LEU A 406 -18.30 -41.62 -3.88
N THR A 407 -19.56 -41.52 -4.32
CA THR A 407 -19.95 -40.64 -5.42
C THR A 407 -20.61 -39.37 -4.87
N LEU A 408 -20.58 -38.28 -5.63
CA LEU A 408 -21.20 -37.02 -5.20
C LEU A 408 -22.68 -37.16 -4.81
N PRO A 409 -23.53 -37.94 -5.51
CA PRO A 409 -24.89 -38.25 -5.06
C PRO A 409 -24.92 -38.95 -3.69
N VAL A 410 -24.06 -39.94 -3.46
CA VAL A 410 -23.98 -40.68 -2.17
C VAL A 410 -23.56 -39.77 -1.03
N MET A 411 -22.57 -38.91 -1.24
CA MET A 411 -22.13 -37.98 -0.20
C MET A 411 -23.22 -36.97 0.17
N ARG A 412 -23.99 -36.48 -0.81
CA ARG A 412 -25.16 -35.61 -0.57
C ARG A 412 -26.30 -36.33 0.15
N LEU A 413 -26.47 -37.63 -0.09
CA LEU A 413 -27.43 -38.46 0.62
C LEU A 413 -27.02 -38.65 2.08
N ILE A 414 -25.76 -38.97 2.35
CA ILE A 414 -25.20 -39.08 3.72
C ILE A 414 -25.35 -37.75 4.47
N HIS A 415 -25.00 -36.64 3.80
CA HIS A 415 -25.21 -35.27 4.30
C HIS A 415 -26.66 -34.99 4.71
N GLN A 416 -27.65 -35.53 3.99
CA GLN A 416 -29.06 -35.36 4.37
C GLN A 416 -29.55 -36.37 5.42
N ALA A 417 -29.09 -37.61 5.39
CA ALA A 417 -29.52 -38.69 6.29
C ALA A 417 -29.04 -38.47 7.75
N GLY A 418 -27.92 -37.76 7.94
CA GLY A 418 -27.42 -37.39 9.26
C GLY A 418 -28.29 -36.36 10.03
N ALA A 419 -29.29 -35.75 9.38
CA ALA A 419 -30.07 -34.62 9.90
C ALA A 419 -31.13 -34.98 10.97
N GLY A 420 -30.99 -36.12 11.65
CA GLY A 420 -31.94 -36.60 12.67
C GLY A 420 -31.95 -35.80 13.98
N ARG A 421 -31.15 -34.74 14.12
CA ARG A 421 -31.13 -33.84 15.30
C ARG A 421 -31.28 -32.39 14.83
N ALA A 422 -32.53 -31.91 14.75
CA ALA A 422 -33.00 -30.51 14.66
C ALA A 422 -32.34 -29.47 13.72
N GLU A 423 -31.22 -29.75 13.06
CA GLU A 423 -30.45 -28.79 12.26
C GLU A 423 -30.17 -29.38 10.87
N ARG A 424 -30.56 -28.63 9.83
CA ARG A 424 -30.25 -29.00 8.45
C ARG A 424 -28.78 -28.70 8.20
N PHE A 425 -28.02 -29.71 7.80
CA PHE A 425 -26.64 -29.53 7.36
C PHE A 425 -26.58 -28.60 6.12
N HIS A 426 -25.74 -27.56 6.18
CA HIS A 426 -25.55 -26.59 5.10
C HIS A 426 -24.63 -27.17 4.01
N PRO A 427 -24.86 -26.92 2.70
CA PRO A 427 -23.98 -27.39 1.60
C PRO A 427 -22.49 -27.09 1.78
N ALA A 428 -22.19 -26.08 2.61
CA ALA A 428 -20.84 -25.72 3.06
C ALA A 428 -20.07 -26.88 3.70
N GLN A 429 -20.71 -27.72 4.51
CA GLN A 429 -20.00 -28.78 5.25
C GLN A 429 -19.46 -29.85 4.31
N LEU A 430 -20.21 -30.19 3.25
CA LEU A 430 -19.72 -31.08 2.21
C LEU A 430 -18.54 -30.45 1.46
N ALA A 431 -18.60 -29.14 1.21
CA ALA A 431 -17.48 -28.41 0.61
C ALA A 431 -16.25 -28.35 1.54
N GLU A 432 -16.43 -28.25 2.86
CA GLU A 432 -15.33 -28.31 3.84
C GLU A 432 -14.60 -29.65 3.79
N VAL A 433 -15.32 -30.77 3.63
CA VAL A 433 -14.72 -32.11 3.47
C VAL A 433 -13.96 -32.23 2.14
N PHE A 434 -14.56 -31.75 1.04
CA PHE A 434 -13.95 -31.81 -0.29
C PHE A 434 -12.71 -30.91 -0.44
N LEU A 435 -12.80 -29.67 0.05
CA LEU A 435 -11.72 -28.69 -0.03
C LEU A 435 -10.66 -28.91 1.06
N GLY A 436 -11.00 -29.65 2.12
CA GLY A 436 -10.12 -30.01 3.22
C GLY A 436 -9.01 -31.01 2.87
N GLY A 437 -8.95 -31.49 1.63
CA GLY A 437 -7.84 -32.32 1.13
C GLY A 437 -7.81 -33.76 1.66
N LEU A 438 -8.94 -34.24 2.18
CA LEU A 438 -9.10 -35.63 2.64
C LEU A 438 -9.46 -36.59 1.51
N LEU A 439 -10.19 -36.11 0.50
CA LEU A 439 -10.70 -36.88 -0.63
C LEU A 439 -9.87 -36.60 -1.89
N ARG A 440 -9.71 -37.62 -2.72
CA ARG A 440 -9.15 -37.55 -4.08
C ARG A 440 -10.08 -38.24 -5.07
N GLY A 441 -10.02 -37.84 -6.35
CA GLY A 441 -10.69 -38.59 -7.41
C GLY A 441 -10.00 -39.93 -7.63
N ARG A 442 -10.78 -40.98 -7.90
CA ARG A 442 -10.25 -42.31 -8.20
C ARG A 442 -9.75 -42.37 -9.65
N GLU A 443 -8.55 -42.88 -9.87
CA GLU A 443 -8.00 -43.01 -11.23
C GLU A 443 -8.88 -43.95 -12.08
N GLY A 444 -9.25 -43.50 -13.28
CA GLY A 444 -10.11 -44.26 -14.20
C GLY A 444 -11.62 -44.04 -14.06
N SER A 445 -12.09 -43.28 -13.07
CA SER A 445 -13.51 -42.90 -12.93
C SER A 445 -13.67 -41.39 -12.69
N ALA A 446 -14.49 -40.73 -13.51
CA ALA A 446 -14.72 -39.28 -13.41
C ALA A 446 -15.74 -38.89 -12.31
N GLU A 447 -16.41 -39.86 -11.68
CA GLU A 447 -17.52 -39.62 -10.76
C GLU A 447 -17.35 -40.28 -9.37
N GLU A 448 -16.23 -40.98 -9.15
CA GLU A 448 -15.90 -41.66 -7.89
C GLU A 448 -14.74 -40.99 -7.16
N TYR A 449 -14.88 -40.88 -5.85
CA TYR A 449 -13.90 -40.32 -4.94
C TYR A 449 -13.50 -41.37 -3.90
N GLU A 450 -12.29 -41.24 -3.40
CA GLU A 450 -11.75 -42.06 -2.32
C GLU A 450 -10.96 -41.19 -1.36
N PHE A 451 -10.87 -41.61 -0.11
CA PHE A 451 -10.00 -40.94 0.86
C PHE A 451 -8.53 -41.21 0.51
N HIS A 452 -7.64 -40.29 0.90
CA HIS A 452 -6.21 -40.59 0.88
C HIS A 452 -5.90 -41.81 1.78
N PRO A 453 -4.91 -42.66 1.41
CA PRO A 453 -4.56 -43.84 2.19
C PRO A 453 -4.34 -43.54 3.69
N GLY A 454 -4.87 -44.38 4.58
CA GLY A 454 -4.77 -44.25 6.04
C GLY A 454 -5.72 -43.22 6.69
N VAL A 455 -6.42 -42.38 5.92
CA VAL A 455 -7.34 -41.37 6.50
C VAL A 455 -8.64 -42.00 7.01
N VAL A 456 -9.14 -43.04 6.35
CA VAL A 456 -10.39 -43.73 6.72
C VAL A 456 -10.27 -44.35 8.11
N ASP A 457 -9.17 -45.04 8.40
CA ASP A 457 -8.92 -45.66 9.71
C ASP A 457 -8.91 -44.62 10.83
N LEU A 458 -8.16 -43.53 10.64
CA LEU A 458 -8.09 -42.45 11.62
C LEU A 458 -9.43 -41.72 11.83
N LEU A 459 -10.29 -41.67 10.81
CA LEU A 459 -11.64 -41.13 10.92
C LEU A 459 -12.58 -42.09 11.65
N LEU A 460 -12.51 -43.39 11.34
CA LEU A 460 -13.31 -44.42 11.99
C LEU A 460 -12.90 -44.63 13.46
N ASP A 461 -11.65 -44.35 13.86
CA ASP A 461 -11.21 -44.37 15.27
C ASP A 461 -11.91 -43.33 16.13
N GLY A 462 -12.32 -42.22 15.52
CA GLY A 462 -13.06 -41.16 16.18
C GLY A 462 -14.57 -41.35 16.21
N VAL A 463 -15.12 -42.37 15.52
CA VAL A 463 -16.56 -42.59 15.37
C VAL A 463 -16.98 -43.86 16.10
N ARG A 464 -18.07 -43.79 16.88
CA ARG A 464 -18.61 -44.98 17.56
C ARG A 464 -19.13 -45.98 16.52
N THR A 465 -18.80 -47.26 16.69
CA THR A 465 -19.23 -48.34 15.79
C THR A 465 -20.75 -48.39 15.59
N SER A 466 -21.54 -48.04 16.62
CA SER A 466 -23.00 -47.93 16.54
C SER A 466 -23.46 -46.85 15.56
N ASP A 467 -22.81 -45.68 15.58
CA ASP A 467 -23.18 -44.51 14.78
C ASP A 467 -22.78 -44.71 13.31
N ALA A 468 -21.68 -45.44 13.08
CA ALA A 468 -21.23 -45.84 11.76
C ALA A 468 -22.20 -46.83 11.09
N LEU A 469 -22.64 -47.85 11.83
CA LEU A 469 -23.62 -48.84 11.36
C LEU A 469 -25.00 -48.20 11.13
N GLU A 470 -25.44 -47.31 12.01
CA GLU A 470 -26.71 -46.59 11.86
C GLU A 470 -26.71 -45.67 10.62
N THR A 471 -25.60 -44.98 10.36
CA THR A 471 -25.44 -44.12 9.17
C THR A 471 -25.53 -44.94 7.88
N ALA A 472 -24.81 -46.07 7.81
CA ALA A 472 -24.87 -46.96 6.66
C ALA A 472 -26.29 -47.50 6.45
N ALA A 473 -26.96 -47.99 7.50
CA ALA A 473 -28.32 -48.50 7.44
C ALA A 473 -29.35 -47.45 6.97
N ARG A 474 -29.27 -46.22 7.48
CA ARG A 474 -30.18 -45.11 7.10
C ARG A 474 -30.03 -44.70 5.64
N VAL A 475 -28.82 -44.71 5.10
CA VAL A 475 -28.58 -44.40 3.68
C VAL A 475 -29.18 -45.50 2.80
N THR A 476 -29.00 -46.77 3.16
CA THR A 476 -29.63 -47.91 2.47
C THR A 476 -31.17 -47.83 2.53
N GLU A 477 -31.75 -47.51 3.69
CA GLU A 477 -33.20 -47.37 3.88
C GLU A 477 -33.80 -46.18 3.09
N PHE A 478 -33.09 -45.03 3.06
CA PHE A 478 -33.49 -43.84 2.31
C PHE A 478 -33.59 -44.11 0.80
N LEU A 479 -32.69 -44.96 0.28
CA LEU A 479 -32.65 -45.35 -1.12
C LEU A 479 -33.77 -46.31 -1.52
N LEU A 480 -34.14 -47.22 -0.62
CA LEU A 480 -35.25 -48.16 -0.84
C LEU A 480 -36.61 -47.47 -0.88
N HIS A 481 -36.81 -46.37 -0.13
CA HIS A 481 -38.10 -45.67 0.00
C HIS A 481 -38.49 -44.70 -1.13
N ARG A 482 -37.61 -44.42 -2.12
CA ARG A 482 -37.86 -43.41 -3.17
C ARG A 482 -37.86 -43.94 -4.62
N GLN A 483 -38.30 -45.18 -4.84
CA GLN A 483 -38.48 -45.72 -6.20
C GLN A 483 -39.57 -44.95 -6.98
N GLY A 484 -39.18 -44.19 -8.02
CA GLY A 484 -40.14 -43.53 -8.90
C GLY A 484 -39.50 -42.62 -9.95
N SER A 485 -39.93 -42.75 -11.21
CA SER A 485 -39.43 -42.08 -12.41
C SER A 485 -39.25 -40.56 -12.23
N GLY A 486 -38.03 -40.16 -11.86
CA GLY A 486 -37.57 -38.78 -11.76
C GLY A 486 -36.29 -38.59 -12.59
N PRO A 487 -36.07 -37.40 -13.20
CA PRO A 487 -35.07 -37.22 -14.25
C PRO A 487 -33.63 -36.97 -13.77
N GLU A 488 -33.30 -37.05 -12.47
CA GLU A 488 -32.08 -36.40 -11.96
C GLU A 488 -30.82 -37.27 -11.85
N PHE A 489 -30.89 -38.56 -11.52
CA PHE A 489 -29.79 -39.50 -11.83
C PHE A 489 -30.29 -40.95 -12.01
N ARG A 490 -29.61 -41.74 -12.86
CA ARG A 490 -29.98 -43.13 -13.19
C ARG A 490 -29.18 -44.11 -12.34
N ALA A 491 -29.83 -44.85 -11.46
CA ALA A 491 -29.25 -46.00 -10.77
C ALA A 491 -29.67 -47.30 -11.47
N ARG A 492 -28.94 -48.39 -11.26
CA ARG A 492 -29.33 -49.75 -11.71
C ARG A 492 -29.66 -50.60 -10.48
N LEU A 493 -30.81 -51.26 -10.43
CA LEU A 493 -31.18 -52.19 -9.38
C LEU A 493 -30.90 -53.62 -9.88
N SER A 494 -30.07 -54.41 -9.18
CA SER A 494 -29.88 -55.83 -9.54
C SER A 494 -31.18 -56.60 -9.37
N GLY A 495 -31.46 -57.54 -10.27
CA GLY A 495 -32.64 -58.41 -10.21
C GLY A 495 -32.82 -59.20 -11.51
N GLY A 496 -33.51 -60.34 -11.45
CA GLY A 496 -33.59 -61.31 -12.55
C GLY A 496 -34.17 -60.80 -13.87
N HIS A 497 -34.86 -59.65 -13.88
CA HIS A 497 -35.60 -59.14 -15.05
C HIS A 497 -35.37 -57.62 -15.26
N GLY A 498 -34.45 -57.24 -16.15
CA GLY A 498 -34.22 -55.84 -16.52
C GLY A 498 -33.32 -55.65 -17.76
N ASP A 499 -33.52 -54.55 -18.50
CA ASP A 499 -32.85 -54.26 -19.79
C ASP A 499 -31.42 -53.67 -19.65
N SER A 500 -30.90 -53.58 -18.43
CA SER A 500 -29.56 -53.06 -18.14
C SER A 500 -28.65 -54.14 -17.57
N ARG A 501 -27.34 -53.92 -17.59
CA ARG A 501 -26.33 -54.84 -17.05
C ARG A 501 -25.38 -54.14 -16.08
N VAL A 502 -24.96 -54.86 -15.05
CA VAL A 502 -24.00 -54.41 -14.02
C VAL A 502 -22.85 -55.42 -13.94
N ALA A 503 -21.60 -54.95 -13.81
CA ALA A 503 -20.43 -55.83 -13.69
C ALA A 503 -20.54 -56.76 -12.49
N GLU A 504 -20.04 -58.00 -12.59
CA GLU A 504 -20.01 -58.90 -11.42
C GLU A 504 -19.19 -58.36 -10.25
N GLU A 505 -18.17 -57.56 -10.54
CA GLU A 505 -17.29 -56.92 -9.55
C GLU A 505 -17.87 -55.61 -8.99
N ALA A 506 -18.99 -55.13 -9.54
CA ALA A 506 -19.61 -53.89 -9.08
C ALA A 506 -20.19 -54.08 -7.67
N ARG A 507 -19.95 -53.11 -6.79
CA ARG A 507 -20.53 -53.08 -5.45
C ARG A 507 -21.77 -52.19 -5.42
N PRO A 508 -22.79 -52.53 -4.62
CA PRO A 508 -23.94 -51.66 -4.43
C PRO A 508 -23.50 -50.27 -3.97
N PHE A 509 -24.15 -49.23 -4.51
CA PHE A 509 -23.96 -47.87 -4.07
C PHE A 509 -24.49 -47.74 -2.64
N ALA A 510 -23.63 -47.25 -1.76
CA ALA A 510 -23.81 -47.22 -0.32
C ALA A 510 -23.66 -48.55 0.46
N ALA A 511 -22.67 -49.39 0.10
CA ALA A 511 -22.23 -50.51 0.94
C ALA A 511 -21.30 -50.02 2.07
N ALA A 512 -21.19 -50.80 3.16
CA ALA A 512 -20.21 -50.55 4.22
C ALA A 512 -18.78 -50.53 3.62
N SER A 513 -17.93 -49.60 4.08
CA SER A 513 -16.55 -49.51 3.61
C SER A 513 -15.72 -50.75 3.99
N PRO A 514 -14.74 -51.17 3.17
CA PRO A 514 -13.84 -52.29 3.50
C PRO A 514 -13.16 -52.14 4.87
N GLU A 515 -12.77 -50.92 5.24
CA GLU A 515 -12.12 -50.59 6.49
C GLU A 515 -13.08 -50.75 7.68
N LEU A 516 -14.36 -50.37 7.51
CA LEU A 516 -15.41 -50.64 8.50
C LEU A 516 -15.70 -52.15 8.62
N LEU A 517 -15.74 -52.87 7.50
CA LEU A 517 -15.94 -54.33 7.50
C LEU A 517 -14.75 -55.08 8.13
N SER A 518 -13.53 -54.64 7.88
CA SER A 518 -12.31 -55.17 8.51
C SER A 518 -12.34 -54.95 10.02
N ARG A 519 -12.69 -53.74 10.49
CA ARG A 519 -12.90 -53.43 11.92
C ARG A 519 -13.98 -54.27 12.60
N LEU A 520 -15.00 -54.66 11.85
CA LEU A 520 -16.06 -55.53 12.32
C LEU A 520 -15.67 -57.02 12.26
N GLY A 521 -14.45 -57.35 11.80
CA GLY A 521 -13.94 -58.72 11.66
C GLY A 521 -14.58 -59.49 10.50
N LEU A 522 -15.10 -58.79 9.48
CA LEU A 522 -15.87 -59.35 8.37
C LEU A 522 -15.06 -59.45 7.06
N LEU A 523 -13.78 -59.05 7.05
CA LEU A 523 -12.82 -59.19 5.95
C LEU A 523 -11.46 -59.68 6.50
N GLU A 524 -10.81 -60.63 5.81
CA GLU A 524 -9.44 -61.08 6.14
C GLU A 524 -8.40 -60.12 5.52
N GLU A 525 -7.39 -59.71 6.31
CA GLU A 525 -6.30 -58.82 5.90
C GLU A 525 -5.35 -59.50 4.91
N ALA A 526 -5.02 -58.81 3.81
CA ALA A 526 -3.99 -59.23 2.88
C ALA A 526 -2.76 -58.33 3.00
N GLY A 527 -1.68 -58.89 3.56
CA GLY A 527 -0.28 -58.58 3.24
C GLY A 527 0.30 -57.21 3.65
N GLU A 528 1.18 -57.24 4.65
CA GLU A 528 2.05 -56.16 5.13
C GLU A 528 3.08 -55.67 4.08
N GLU A 529 3.41 -54.37 4.11
CA GLU A 529 4.73 -53.85 3.67
C GLU A 529 5.33 -52.99 4.81
N GLU A 530 6.60 -53.27 5.12
CA GLU A 530 7.35 -52.93 6.34
C GLU A 530 7.60 -51.42 6.62
N PRO A 531 7.74 -51.00 7.90
CA PRO A 531 8.18 -49.66 8.27
C PRO A 531 9.73 -49.57 8.46
N VAL A 532 10.32 -48.46 8.03
CA VAL A 532 11.75 -48.14 8.23
C VAL A 532 11.94 -47.21 9.44
N ALA A 533 12.64 -47.75 10.44
CA ALA A 533 13.48 -47.17 11.50
C ALA A 533 13.24 -45.72 12.02
N GLU A 534 12.91 -45.62 13.31
CA GLU A 534 12.98 -44.42 14.16
C GLU A 534 14.41 -44.12 14.66
N GLU A 535 14.77 -42.83 14.71
CA GLU A 535 15.87 -42.28 15.51
C GLU A 535 15.32 -41.28 16.56
N PRO A 536 16.00 -41.09 17.71
CA PRO A 536 15.35 -40.75 18.97
C PRO A 536 15.05 -39.25 19.13
N VAL A 537 13.83 -38.96 19.56
CA VAL A 537 13.38 -37.62 19.97
C VAL A 537 14.08 -37.20 21.27
N ARG A 538 14.82 -36.08 21.23
CA ARG A 538 15.25 -35.33 22.41
C ARG A 538 14.03 -34.82 23.16
N GLN A 539 13.93 -35.12 24.45
CA GLN A 539 12.97 -34.48 25.36
C GLN A 539 13.25 -32.98 25.49
N PRO A 540 12.27 -32.09 25.25
CA PRO A 540 12.31 -30.74 25.80
C PRO A 540 11.61 -30.71 27.17
N ALA A 541 12.17 -29.86 28.03
CA ALA A 541 11.77 -29.60 29.40
C ALA A 541 10.29 -29.20 29.58
N GLU A 542 9.77 -29.46 30.78
CA GLU A 542 8.42 -29.13 31.25
C GLU A 542 7.97 -27.71 30.85
N ALA A 543 6.87 -27.66 30.09
CA ALA A 543 6.10 -26.44 29.88
C ALA A 543 5.19 -26.18 31.10
N PRO A 544 5.00 -24.91 31.53
CA PRO A 544 4.12 -24.58 32.64
C PRO A 544 2.66 -24.90 32.29
N ALA A 545 1.88 -25.28 33.31
CA ALA A 545 0.53 -25.80 33.17
C ALA A 545 -0.42 -24.89 32.34
N PRO A 546 -1.32 -25.45 31.52
CA PRO A 546 -2.27 -24.67 30.75
C PRO A 546 -3.32 -24.02 31.67
N LEU A 547 -3.52 -22.71 31.51
CA LEU A 547 -4.67 -22.00 32.07
C LEU A 547 -5.97 -22.58 31.47
N PRO A 548 -7.05 -22.70 32.26
CA PRO A 548 -8.27 -23.36 31.82
C PRO A 548 -8.96 -22.57 30.69
N ALA A 549 -9.39 -23.31 29.65
CA ALA A 549 -10.18 -22.79 28.55
C ALA A 549 -11.55 -22.30 29.05
N GLY A 550 -11.85 -21.02 28.83
CA GLY A 550 -13.22 -20.49 28.96
C GLY A 550 -13.42 -19.24 29.81
N ALA A 551 -12.37 -18.54 30.26
CA ALA A 551 -12.54 -17.23 30.87
C ALA A 551 -12.27 -16.13 29.83
N VAL A 552 -13.33 -15.55 29.27
CA VAL A 552 -13.26 -14.19 28.71
C VAL A 552 -12.76 -13.29 29.85
N PRO A 553 -11.64 -12.54 29.71
CA PRO A 553 -11.24 -11.62 30.75
C PRO A 553 -12.39 -10.63 30.97
N PRO A 554 -12.78 -10.35 32.22
CA PRO A 554 -13.91 -9.47 32.50
C PRO A 554 -13.68 -8.10 31.83
N ARG A 555 -14.72 -7.54 31.19
CA ARG A 555 -14.69 -6.17 30.69
C ARG A 555 -14.19 -5.25 31.80
N SER A 556 -13.09 -4.55 31.55
CA SER A 556 -12.60 -3.57 32.50
C SER A 556 -13.52 -2.36 32.49
N TYR A 557 -14.25 -2.16 33.58
CA TYR A 557 -15.09 -0.97 33.76
C TYR A 557 -14.24 0.32 33.83
N ALA A 558 -12.90 0.22 33.94
CA ALA A 558 -11.99 1.35 33.98
C ALA A 558 -11.77 1.97 32.58
N SER A 559 -11.56 1.15 31.54
CA SER A 559 -11.31 1.65 30.17
C SER A 559 -12.51 2.39 29.57
N GLU A 560 -13.74 1.98 29.92
CA GLU A 560 -14.98 2.64 29.49
C GLU A 560 -15.18 4.04 30.11
N ARG A 561 -14.53 4.33 31.25
CA ARG A 561 -14.60 5.64 31.91
C ARG A 561 -13.62 6.67 31.33
N VAL A 562 -12.56 6.21 30.67
CA VAL A 562 -11.46 7.07 30.19
C VAL A 562 -11.88 7.96 29.02
N GLN A 563 -12.59 7.39 28.06
CA GLN A 563 -12.85 8.06 26.80
C GLN A 563 -13.86 9.23 26.89
N PRO A 564 -15.02 9.11 27.56
CA PRO A 564 -16.06 10.14 27.48
C PRO A 564 -15.59 11.55 27.89
N PRO A 565 -14.80 11.75 28.97
CA PRO A 565 -14.28 13.07 29.32
C PRO A 565 -13.37 13.67 28.24
N LEU A 566 -12.50 12.85 27.63
CA LEU A 566 -11.57 13.27 26.59
C LEU A 566 -12.30 13.67 25.31
N ILE A 567 -13.27 12.86 24.87
CA ILE A 567 -14.06 13.18 23.67
C ILE A 567 -14.98 14.38 23.91
N ALA A 568 -15.51 14.56 25.12
CA ALA A 568 -16.26 15.76 25.47
C ALA A 568 -15.40 17.03 25.33
N LEU A 569 -14.14 17.00 25.79
CA LEU A 569 -13.19 18.08 25.56
C LEU A 569 -12.95 18.30 24.06
N VAL A 570 -12.68 17.25 23.28
CA VAL A 570 -12.45 17.37 21.83
C VAL A 570 -13.66 17.96 21.10
N ARG A 571 -14.90 17.61 21.50
CA ARG A 571 -16.12 18.21 20.96
C ARG A 571 -16.25 19.70 21.32
N ARG A 572 -15.78 20.13 22.49
CA ARG A 572 -15.72 21.56 22.84
C ARG A 572 -14.73 22.29 21.95
N ILE A 573 -13.55 21.71 21.75
CA ILE A 573 -12.54 22.26 20.82
C ILE A 573 -13.15 22.39 19.43
N ALA A 574 -13.85 21.36 18.93
CA ALA A 574 -14.51 21.35 17.62
C ALA A 574 -15.55 22.47 17.42
N ALA A 575 -16.15 22.98 18.50
CA ALA A 575 -17.13 24.05 18.46
C ALA A 575 -16.51 25.45 18.28
N ASP A 576 -15.18 25.56 18.34
CA ASP A 576 -14.47 26.81 18.10
C ASP A 576 -14.29 27.07 16.60
N ASP A 577 -14.98 28.09 16.08
CA ASP A 577 -14.92 28.45 14.67
C ASP A 577 -13.56 29.02 14.25
N GLY A 578 -12.74 29.46 15.21
CA GLY A 578 -11.41 30.04 14.96
C GLY A 578 -10.31 29.03 14.65
N LEU A 579 -10.60 27.72 14.70
CA LEU A 579 -9.58 26.69 14.51
C LEU A 579 -8.99 26.69 13.09
N PRO A 580 -7.65 26.66 12.95
CA PRO A 580 -7.01 26.46 11.65
C PRO A 580 -7.30 25.05 11.11
N ARG A 581 -7.17 24.87 9.79
CA ARG A 581 -7.48 23.60 9.12
C ARG A 581 -6.65 22.44 9.68
N SER A 582 -5.39 22.68 10.03
CA SER A 582 -4.48 21.69 10.63
C SER A 582 -5.02 21.12 11.95
N VAL A 583 -5.56 21.96 12.83
CA VAL A 583 -6.14 21.53 14.10
C VAL A 583 -7.49 20.88 13.88
N ARG A 584 -8.34 21.48 13.03
CA ARG A 584 -9.67 20.95 12.68
C ARG A 584 -9.59 19.53 12.12
N GLU A 585 -8.65 19.26 11.23
CA GLU A 585 -8.43 17.92 10.68
C GLU A 585 -8.08 16.89 11.78
N GLN A 586 -7.26 17.26 12.77
CA GLN A 586 -6.96 16.33 13.88
C GLN A 586 -8.14 16.15 14.83
N VAL A 587 -8.92 17.21 15.07
CA VAL A 587 -10.16 17.12 15.85
C VAL A 587 -11.16 16.19 15.16
N ASP A 588 -11.41 16.39 13.87
CA ASP A 588 -12.30 15.56 13.06
C ASP A 588 -11.83 14.10 13.06
N ASN A 589 -10.52 13.86 12.87
CA ASN A 589 -9.94 12.51 12.94
C ASN A 589 -10.18 11.84 14.31
N VAL A 590 -10.05 12.57 15.42
CA VAL A 590 -10.32 12.03 16.77
C VAL A 590 -11.81 11.74 16.95
N LEU A 591 -12.70 12.64 16.50
CA LEU A 591 -14.15 12.51 16.65
C LEU A 591 -14.74 11.40 15.79
N ASP A 592 -14.31 11.30 14.54
CA ASP A 592 -14.71 10.25 13.61
C ASP A 592 -14.34 8.85 14.12
N LYS A 593 -13.31 8.78 14.96
CA LYS A 593 -12.78 7.57 15.59
C LYS A 593 -13.16 7.40 17.04
N ALA A 594 -14.02 8.29 17.56
CA ALA A 594 -14.43 8.24 18.95
C ALA A 594 -15.14 6.92 19.25
N ASP A 595 -16.03 6.44 18.39
CA ASP A 595 -16.82 5.25 18.72
C ASP A 595 -16.12 3.92 18.35
N GLU A 596 -14.89 3.97 17.82
CA GLU A 596 -14.12 2.79 17.43
C GLU A 596 -13.28 2.25 18.61
N ARG A 597 -13.46 0.96 18.93
CA ARG A 597 -12.76 0.22 19.99
C ARG A 597 -12.24 -1.12 19.49
N ASN A 598 -11.05 -1.54 19.91
CA ASN A 598 -10.61 -2.93 19.79
C ASN A 598 -10.09 -3.46 21.13
N GLU A 599 -10.06 -4.79 21.28
CA GLU A 599 -9.68 -5.46 22.52
C GLU A 599 -8.19 -5.34 22.85
N GLU A 600 -7.34 -5.07 21.85
CA GLU A 600 -5.90 -4.98 22.01
C GLU A 600 -5.42 -3.56 22.32
N SER A 601 -5.92 -2.51 21.64
CA SER A 601 -5.42 -1.13 21.76
C SER A 601 -6.39 -0.14 22.43
N GLY A 602 -7.59 -0.58 22.79
CA GLY A 602 -8.61 0.24 23.45
C GLY A 602 -9.33 1.18 22.49
N TRP A 603 -9.54 2.42 22.92
CA TRP A 603 -10.32 3.45 22.21
C TRP A 603 -9.47 4.21 21.17
N TRP A 604 -9.87 4.15 19.90
CA TRP A 604 -9.12 4.78 18.79
C TRP A 604 -9.06 6.30 18.88
N GLY A 605 -10.12 6.95 19.34
CA GLY A 605 -10.11 8.41 19.58
C GLY A 605 -9.00 8.83 20.56
N VAL A 606 -8.76 8.04 21.63
CA VAL A 606 -7.70 8.32 22.62
C VAL A 606 -6.31 8.15 22.01
N ARG A 607 -6.13 7.14 21.14
CA ARG A 607 -4.87 6.88 20.43
C ARG A 607 -4.44 8.03 19.51
N LEU A 608 -5.38 8.82 18.99
CA LEU A 608 -5.12 9.93 18.09
C LEU A 608 -4.84 11.27 18.80
N LEU A 609 -5.09 11.35 20.12
CA LEU A 609 -4.85 12.57 20.92
C LEU A 609 -3.41 13.12 20.86
N PRO A 610 -2.33 12.32 20.76
CA PRO A 610 -0.99 12.87 20.62
C PRO A 610 -0.82 13.76 19.39
N ASN A 611 -1.51 13.47 18.28
CA ASN A 611 -1.44 14.29 17.07
C ASN A 611 -2.20 15.62 17.25
N LEU A 612 -3.36 15.57 17.92
CA LEU A 612 -4.11 16.78 18.27
C LEU A 612 -3.29 17.66 19.23
N ALA A 613 -2.72 17.07 20.29
CA ALA A 613 -1.85 17.76 21.24
C ALA A 613 -0.69 18.48 20.54
N TYR A 614 -0.01 17.78 19.62
CA TYR A 614 1.05 18.38 18.81
C TYR A 614 0.57 19.60 18.03
N GLN A 615 -0.58 19.51 17.35
CA GLN A 615 -1.11 20.61 16.55
C GLN A 615 -1.61 21.79 17.40
N LEU A 616 -2.18 21.53 18.58
CA LEU A 616 -2.61 22.58 19.52
C LEU A 616 -1.42 23.40 20.01
N VAL A 617 -0.33 22.75 20.40
CA VAL A 617 0.91 23.42 20.82
C VAL A 617 1.50 24.20 19.65
N LYS A 618 1.66 23.56 18.48
CA LYS A 618 2.29 24.19 17.31
C LYS A 618 1.47 25.35 16.74
N SER A 619 0.14 25.31 16.83
CA SER A 619 -0.74 26.36 16.31
C SER A 619 -1.09 27.44 17.33
N GLY A 620 -0.48 27.44 18.51
CA GLY A 620 -0.63 28.50 19.52
C GLY A 620 -1.97 28.49 20.26
N TRP A 621 -2.44 27.31 20.67
CA TRP A 621 -3.66 27.15 21.48
C TRP A 621 -3.36 26.63 22.89
N PRO A 622 -2.71 27.44 23.75
CA PRO A 622 -2.24 26.99 25.06
C PRO A 622 -3.38 26.59 26.00
N ALA A 623 -4.53 27.29 25.98
CA ALA A 623 -5.67 26.96 26.84
C ALA A 623 -6.20 25.54 26.58
N TYR A 624 -6.42 25.18 25.31
CA TYR A 624 -6.86 23.82 24.96
C TYR A 624 -5.77 22.76 25.20
N ALA A 625 -4.49 23.12 25.02
CA ALA A 625 -3.38 22.25 25.37
C ALA A 625 -3.34 21.95 26.88
N ASP A 626 -3.59 22.96 27.72
CA ASP A 626 -3.64 22.85 29.18
C ASP A 626 -4.84 22.02 29.65
N GLU A 627 -6.03 22.24 29.07
CA GLU A 627 -7.22 21.42 29.33
C GLU A 627 -6.99 19.95 28.96
N LEU A 628 -6.38 19.69 27.80
CA LEU A 628 -6.07 18.32 27.35
C LEU A 628 -5.03 17.66 28.25
N ARG A 629 -4.04 18.43 28.72
CA ARG A 629 -3.03 17.95 29.68
C ARG A 629 -3.69 17.51 30.98
N GLN A 630 -4.56 18.36 31.54
CA GLN A 630 -5.25 18.06 32.79
C GLN A 630 -6.18 16.85 32.64
N ALA A 631 -6.95 16.78 31.55
CA ALA A 631 -7.82 15.64 31.28
C ALA A 631 -7.03 14.34 31.14
N ALA A 632 -5.87 14.36 30.45
CA ALA A 632 -5.01 13.18 30.32
C ALA A 632 -4.46 12.71 31.67
N ARG A 633 -4.01 13.62 32.55
CA ARG A 633 -3.56 13.28 33.92
C ARG A 633 -4.66 12.62 34.74
N GLU A 634 -5.86 13.20 34.73
CA GLU A 634 -7.01 12.67 35.46
C GLU A 634 -7.36 11.25 34.97
N GLN A 635 -7.35 11.02 33.66
CA GLN A 635 -7.64 9.70 33.11
C GLN A 635 -6.52 8.68 33.41
N ILE A 636 -5.24 9.08 33.39
CA ILE A 636 -4.12 8.21 33.79
C ILE A 636 -4.26 7.80 35.26
N ALA A 637 -4.60 8.74 36.16
CA ALA A 637 -4.78 8.46 37.58
C ALA A 637 -5.92 7.46 37.85
N GLY A 638 -6.94 7.43 36.97
CA GLY A 638 -8.06 6.49 37.06
C GLY A 638 -7.78 5.08 36.54
N LEU A 639 -6.74 4.89 35.71
CA LEU A 639 -6.27 3.58 35.25
C LEU A 639 -5.35 2.96 36.31
N ARG A 640 -5.08 1.65 36.30
CA ARG A 640 -3.95 1.06 37.05
C ARG A 640 -3.10 0.20 36.13
N SER A 641 -1.77 0.25 36.27
CA SER A 641 -0.85 -0.48 35.37
C SER A 641 -0.96 -2.01 35.49
N ALA A 642 -1.43 -2.53 36.63
CA ALA A 642 -1.66 -3.96 36.86
C ALA A 642 -3.03 -4.47 36.33
N GLU A 643 -3.82 -3.61 35.69
CA GLU A 643 -5.08 -4.01 35.06
C GLU A 643 -4.85 -4.74 33.73
N ASP A 644 -5.95 -4.99 33.02
CA ASP A 644 -5.98 -5.61 31.70
C ASP A 644 -5.12 -4.88 30.65
N LEU A 645 -4.92 -5.53 29.50
CA LEU A 645 -4.09 -5.02 28.40
C LEU A 645 -4.60 -3.69 27.82
N GLU A 646 -5.92 -3.50 27.72
CA GLU A 646 -6.52 -2.28 27.19
C GLU A 646 -6.23 -1.08 28.10
N SER A 647 -6.36 -1.25 29.41
CA SER A 647 -6.05 -0.21 30.41
C SER A 647 -4.58 0.23 30.34
N ARG A 648 -3.64 -0.71 30.13
CA ARG A 648 -2.22 -0.40 29.93
C ARG A 648 -1.96 0.34 28.60
N ASN A 649 -2.66 -0.04 27.53
CA ASN A 649 -2.56 0.63 26.23
C ASN A 649 -3.06 2.07 26.27
N LEU A 650 -4.22 2.30 26.89
CA LEU A 650 -4.76 3.65 27.07
C LEU A 650 -3.82 4.53 27.89
N ARG A 651 -3.22 3.99 28.98
CA ARG A 651 -2.20 4.69 29.76
C ARG A 651 -1.00 5.08 28.88
N GLY A 652 -0.51 4.18 28.05
CA GLY A 652 0.60 4.47 27.12
C GLY A 652 0.28 5.58 26.11
N HIS A 653 -0.92 5.58 25.53
CA HIS A 653 -1.35 6.63 24.59
C HIS A 653 -1.55 8.00 25.28
N LEU A 654 -2.08 8.01 26.51
CA LEU A 654 -2.19 9.24 27.30
C LEU A 654 -0.83 9.77 27.73
N ALA A 655 0.12 8.90 28.11
CA ALA A 655 1.50 9.29 28.37
C ALA A 655 2.14 9.93 27.12
N ARG A 656 1.94 9.36 25.92
CA ARG A 656 2.38 10.00 24.67
C ARG A 656 1.71 11.35 24.41
N THR A 657 0.46 11.52 24.83
CA THR A 657 -0.25 12.81 24.75
C THR A 657 0.40 13.84 25.68
N LEU A 658 0.67 13.47 26.93
CA LEU A 658 1.41 14.30 27.90
C LEU A 658 2.79 14.70 27.37
N ASN A 659 3.52 13.76 26.76
CA ASN A 659 4.81 14.04 26.12
C ASN A 659 4.70 15.12 25.03
N ARG A 660 3.69 15.04 24.16
CA ARG A 660 3.44 16.06 23.12
C ARG A 660 3.02 17.42 23.69
N LEU A 661 2.54 17.46 24.93
CA LEU A 661 2.16 18.67 25.67
C LEU A 661 3.32 19.23 26.53
N GLY A 662 4.52 18.63 26.45
CA GLY A 662 5.73 19.06 27.14
C GLY A 662 6.00 18.38 28.49
N GLU A 663 5.17 17.43 28.92
CA GLU A 663 5.28 16.78 30.24
C GLU A 663 6.14 15.51 30.17
N HIS A 664 7.40 15.68 29.75
CA HIS A 664 8.32 14.59 29.43
C HIS A 664 8.59 13.65 30.63
N ASP A 665 8.87 14.21 31.81
CA ASP A 665 9.24 13.43 32.99
C ASP A 665 8.09 12.57 33.51
N GLU A 666 6.87 13.10 33.47
CA GLU A 666 5.67 12.38 33.87
C GLU A 666 5.35 11.28 32.86
N ALA A 667 5.34 11.63 31.57
CA ALA A 667 5.09 10.67 30.51
C ALA A 667 6.12 9.52 30.50
N GLU A 668 7.39 9.79 30.81
CA GLU A 668 8.42 8.74 30.94
C GLU A 668 8.12 7.79 32.09
N ARG A 669 7.80 8.31 33.29
CA ARG A 669 7.46 7.47 34.45
C ARG A 669 6.31 6.54 34.11
N GLU A 670 5.29 7.06 33.43
CA GLU A 670 4.12 6.29 33.02
C GLU A 670 4.45 5.20 32.00
N LEU A 671 5.21 5.50 30.94
CA LEU A 671 5.60 4.50 29.95
C LEU A 671 6.56 3.45 30.51
N ARG A 672 7.51 3.82 31.38
CA ARG A 672 8.39 2.85 32.05
C ARG A 672 7.60 1.88 32.92
N ALA A 673 6.61 2.36 33.67
CA ALA A 673 5.73 1.50 34.46
C ALA A 673 4.93 0.53 33.57
N VAL A 674 4.46 0.99 32.39
CA VAL A 674 3.79 0.11 31.41
C VAL A 674 4.75 -0.95 30.88
N VAL A 675 5.98 -0.59 30.52
CA VAL A 675 7.01 -1.53 30.03
C VAL A 675 7.39 -2.56 31.10
N GLU A 676 7.58 -2.13 32.34
CA GLU A 676 7.97 -2.99 33.46
C GLU A 676 6.90 -4.06 33.73
N VAL A 677 5.64 -3.65 33.89
CA VAL A 677 4.53 -4.59 34.11
C VAL A 677 4.38 -5.51 32.91
N SER A 678 4.46 -4.99 31.68
CA SER A 678 4.29 -5.82 30.47
C SER A 678 5.40 -6.84 30.30
N THR A 679 6.64 -6.46 30.60
CA THR A 679 7.79 -7.38 30.61
C THR A 679 7.57 -8.50 31.64
N ARG A 680 7.09 -8.16 32.85
CA ARG A 680 6.84 -9.15 33.90
C ARG A 680 5.72 -10.13 33.55
N GLU A 681 4.61 -9.64 32.99
CA GLU A 681 3.43 -10.47 32.72
C GLU A 681 3.55 -11.27 31.42
N HIS A 682 4.18 -10.72 30.38
CA HIS A 682 4.17 -11.29 29.02
C HIS A 682 5.55 -11.67 28.49
N GLY A 683 6.63 -11.29 29.17
CA GLY A 683 8.00 -11.47 28.72
C GLY A 683 8.51 -10.34 27.82
N GLU A 684 9.84 -10.32 27.62
CA GLU A 684 10.54 -9.27 26.87
C GLU A 684 10.32 -9.33 25.35
N GLU A 685 10.07 -10.52 24.81
CA GLU A 685 9.99 -10.78 23.36
C GLU A 685 8.55 -10.78 22.82
N GLN A 686 7.58 -10.51 23.70
CA GLN A 686 6.17 -10.44 23.31
C GLN A 686 5.87 -9.11 22.61
N ASP A 687 5.03 -9.13 21.57
CA ASP A 687 4.83 -8.00 20.66
C ASP A 687 4.40 -6.71 21.37
N TYR A 688 3.51 -6.80 22.35
CA TYR A 688 3.04 -5.66 23.12
C TYR A 688 4.16 -5.03 23.95
N THR A 689 4.99 -5.83 24.62
CA THR A 689 6.17 -5.33 25.35
C THR A 689 7.11 -4.58 24.39
N LEU A 690 7.33 -5.12 23.20
CA LEU A 690 8.18 -4.51 22.18
C LEU A 690 7.59 -3.18 21.65
N PHE A 691 6.27 -3.09 21.46
CA PHE A 691 5.60 -1.84 21.07
C PHE A 691 5.63 -0.77 22.18
N ALA A 692 5.46 -1.17 23.44
CA ALA A 692 5.55 -0.24 24.57
C ALA A 692 6.97 0.33 24.71
N ARG A 693 8.00 -0.50 24.52
CA ARG A 693 9.41 -0.06 24.49
C ARG A 693 9.70 0.87 23.31
N ASP A 694 9.11 0.60 22.15
CA ASP A 694 9.21 1.50 20.99
C ASP A 694 8.64 2.90 21.28
N TYR A 695 7.50 2.97 21.97
CA TYR A 695 6.95 4.26 22.42
C TYR A 695 7.84 4.94 23.46
N LEU A 696 8.52 4.19 24.32
CA LEU A 696 9.48 4.73 25.27
C LEU A 696 10.71 5.31 24.55
N VAL A 697 11.22 4.65 23.49
CA VAL A 697 12.29 5.19 22.65
C VAL A 697 11.89 6.55 22.05
N ASP A 698 10.72 6.62 21.42
CA ASP A 698 10.21 7.88 20.83
C ASP A 698 10.08 8.98 21.89
N LEU A 699 9.60 8.63 23.09
CA LEU A 699 9.47 9.57 24.21
C LEU A 699 10.84 10.08 24.67
N LEU A 700 11.79 9.18 24.93
CA LEU A 700 13.12 9.54 25.41
C LEU A 700 13.83 10.44 24.40
N TYR A 701 13.64 10.16 23.11
CA TYR A 701 14.12 11.00 22.04
C TYR A 701 13.47 12.39 22.04
N ASP A 702 12.13 12.48 22.10
CA ASP A 702 11.39 13.75 22.19
C ASP A 702 11.79 14.57 23.43
N ALA A 703 12.15 13.91 24.54
CA ALA A 703 12.61 14.52 25.79
C ALA A 703 14.08 14.96 25.77
N GLY A 704 14.81 14.73 24.67
CA GLY A 704 16.24 15.05 24.54
C GLY A 704 17.17 14.12 25.35
N ARG A 705 16.66 12.98 25.85
CA ARG A 705 17.41 11.99 26.65
C ARG A 705 18.04 10.94 25.73
N LEU A 706 18.90 11.39 24.84
CA LEU A 706 19.37 10.61 23.69
C LEU A 706 20.14 9.33 24.09
N GLU A 707 20.93 9.36 25.15
CA GLU A 707 21.71 8.22 25.65
C GLU A 707 20.78 7.12 26.16
N ALA A 708 19.75 7.50 26.92
CA ALA A 708 18.74 6.58 27.40
C ALA A 708 17.92 6.01 26.23
N ALA A 709 17.59 6.83 25.22
CA ALA A 709 16.93 6.37 24.01
C ALA A 709 17.80 5.35 23.24
N ALA A 710 19.12 5.58 23.15
CA ALA A 710 20.06 4.68 22.48
C ALA A 710 20.24 3.35 23.23
N GLU A 711 20.21 3.38 24.56
CA GLU A 711 20.20 2.17 25.39
C GLU A 711 18.92 1.36 25.19
N GLU A 712 17.75 2.01 25.26
CA GLU A 712 16.46 1.34 25.04
C GLU A 712 16.33 0.79 23.61
N CYS A 713 16.85 1.52 22.60
CA CYS A 713 16.95 1.01 21.23
C CYS A 713 17.78 -0.28 21.13
N ARG A 714 18.91 -0.36 21.84
CA ARG A 714 19.75 -1.57 21.84
C ARG A 714 19.01 -2.73 22.47
N THR A 715 18.40 -2.53 23.64
CA THR A 715 17.57 -3.56 24.28
C THR A 715 16.44 -4.04 23.38
N LEU A 716 15.78 -3.12 22.68
CA LEU A 716 14.73 -3.43 21.71
C LEU A 716 15.27 -4.24 20.53
N LEU A 717 16.43 -3.87 19.98
CA LEU A 717 17.10 -4.61 18.90
C LEU A 717 17.48 -6.03 19.33
N ASP A 718 18.12 -6.19 20.48
CA ASP A 718 18.52 -7.49 21.02
C ASP A 718 17.30 -8.41 21.22
N ALA A 719 16.16 -7.86 21.66
CA ALA A 719 14.91 -8.63 21.80
C ALA A 719 14.32 -9.04 20.43
N TRP A 720 14.41 -8.18 19.40
CA TRP A 720 13.98 -8.52 18.04
C TRP A 720 14.90 -9.54 17.35
N GLU A 721 16.19 -9.54 17.66
CA GLU A 721 17.17 -10.50 17.08
C GLU A 721 17.05 -11.89 17.68
N ARG A 722 16.60 -12.01 18.93
CA ARG A 722 16.35 -13.31 19.59
C ARG A 722 15.15 -14.07 19.03
N ARG A 723 14.25 -13.41 18.30
CA ARG A 723 13.06 -14.07 17.70
C ARG A 723 13.43 -14.97 16.52
N GLU A 724 12.92 -16.20 16.52
CA GLU A 724 13.03 -17.13 15.38
C GLU A 724 11.88 -16.93 14.36
N GLY A 725 12.16 -17.08 13.05
CA GLY A 725 11.16 -17.02 11.96
C GLY A 725 11.42 -15.94 10.89
N THR A 726 10.70 -15.97 9.75
CA THR A 726 11.00 -15.08 8.60
C THR A 726 10.30 -13.70 8.63
N ASP A 727 9.34 -13.47 9.53
CA ASP A 727 8.49 -12.26 9.52
C ASP A 727 9.05 -11.05 10.30
N HIS A 728 10.10 -11.22 11.11
CA HIS A 728 10.61 -10.13 11.98
C HIS A 728 11.69 -9.24 11.32
N ARG A 729 12.27 -9.64 10.17
CA ARG A 729 13.34 -8.89 9.48
C ARG A 729 12.93 -7.45 9.14
N ALA A 730 11.67 -7.23 8.77
CA ALA A 730 11.15 -5.91 8.45
C ALA A 730 11.11 -4.97 9.67
N HIS A 731 10.78 -5.50 10.84
CA HIS A 731 10.75 -4.79 12.12
C HIS A 731 12.16 -4.47 12.59
N LEU A 732 13.08 -5.44 12.52
CA LEU A 732 14.49 -5.25 12.87
C LEU A 732 15.13 -4.11 12.07
N LEU A 733 14.96 -4.11 10.74
CA LEU A 733 15.46 -3.02 9.88
C LEU A 733 14.83 -1.66 10.22
N ALA A 734 13.59 -1.63 10.71
CA ALA A 734 12.95 -0.37 11.13
C ALA A 734 13.54 0.13 12.45
N LYS A 735 13.76 -0.76 13.43
CA LYS A 735 14.37 -0.41 14.72
C LYS A 735 15.84 0.02 14.56
N ARG A 736 16.59 -0.64 13.67
CA ARG A 736 17.97 -0.24 13.33
C ARG A 736 18.02 1.16 12.73
N GLN A 737 17.04 1.53 11.90
CA GLN A 737 16.94 2.88 11.36
C GLN A 737 16.66 3.91 12.45
N VAL A 738 15.77 3.61 13.41
CA VAL A 738 15.52 4.48 14.57
C VAL A 738 16.81 4.65 15.38
N TYR A 739 17.48 3.55 15.70
CA TYR A 739 18.74 3.56 16.45
C TYR A 739 19.83 4.38 15.74
N GLY A 740 20.00 4.22 14.42
CA GLY A 740 20.91 5.03 13.62
C GLY A 740 20.64 6.53 13.72
N ARG A 741 19.37 6.96 13.78
CA ARG A 741 19.02 8.39 13.97
C ARG A 741 19.41 8.88 15.36
N VAL A 742 19.13 8.10 16.41
CA VAL A 742 19.54 8.45 17.78
C VAL A 742 21.07 8.57 17.87
N LEU A 743 21.81 7.63 17.28
CA LEU A 743 23.28 7.68 17.23
C LEU A 743 23.80 8.92 16.50
N LEU A 744 23.11 9.34 15.42
CA LEU A 744 23.48 10.53 14.67
C LEU A 744 23.37 11.78 15.56
N ASP A 745 22.30 11.92 16.32
CA ASP A 745 22.06 13.05 17.22
C ASP A 745 22.98 13.05 18.46
N LEU A 746 23.42 11.87 18.89
CA LEU A 746 24.51 11.69 19.86
C LEU A 746 25.90 12.03 19.32
N ALA A 747 26.00 12.48 18.06
CA ALA A 747 27.25 12.69 17.34
C ALA A 747 28.15 11.43 17.23
N ARG A 748 27.58 10.23 17.34
CA ARG A 748 28.26 8.94 17.11
C ARG A 748 28.14 8.56 15.62
N VAL A 749 28.65 9.44 14.77
CA VAL A 749 28.32 9.50 13.34
C VAL A 749 28.79 8.25 12.58
N GLU A 750 29.95 7.69 12.91
CA GLU A 750 30.48 6.48 12.29
C GLU A 750 29.65 5.23 12.61
N GLU A 751 29.11 5.16 13.84
CA GLU A 751 28.18 4.09 14.24
C GLU A 751 26.86 4.22 13.49
N ALA A 752 26.30 5.44 13.43
CA ALA A 752 25.09 5.73 12.67
C ALA A 752 25.24 5.37 11.18
N ALA A 753 26.35 5.75 10.54
CA ALA A 753 26.63 5.43 9.14
C ALA A 753 26.72 3.92 8.89
N ARG A 754 27.25 3.13 9.84
CA ARG A 754 27.25 1.66 9.73
C ARG A 754 25.84 1.09 9.80
N GLU A 755 25.03 1.55 10.75
CA GLU A 755 23.62 1.12 10.85
C GLU A 755 22.83 1.46 9.59
N PHE A 756 22.95 2.69 9.07
CA PHE A 756 22.23 3.08 7.85
C PHE A 756 22.68 2.31 6.60
N ARG A 757 23.96 1.94 6.47
CA ARG A 757 24.42 1.06 5.38
C ARG A 757 23.75 -0.32 5.46
N THR A 758 23.73 -0.91 6.65
CA THR A 758 23.06 -2.19 6.90
C THR A 758 21.57 -2.11 6.57
N VAL A 759 20.89 -1.05 7.02
CA VAL A 759 19.47 -0.85 6.74
C VAL A 759 19.22 -0.64 5.25
N ALA A 760 20.00 0.20 4.57
CA ALA A 760 19.83 0.47 3.14
C ALA A 760 20.03 -0.80 2.29
N ALA A 761 21.04 -1.61 2.60
CA ALA A 761 21.27 -2.89 1.93
C ALA A 761 20.12 -3.88 2.19
N GLY A 762 19.74 -4.05 3.45
CA GLY A 762 18.66 -4.96 3.83
C GLY A 762 17.30 -4.56 3.24
N ARG A 763 17.00 -3.26 3.16
CA ARG A 763 15.78 -2.72 2.52
C ARG A 763 15.81 -2.88 1.02
N ARG A 764 16.96 -2.68 0.38
CA ARG A 764 17.12 -2.89 -1.08
C ARG A 764 16.85 -4.34 -1.47
N GLU A 765 17.33 -5.29 -0.68
CA GLU A 765 17.05 -6.72 -0.89
C GLU A 765 15.58 -7.07 -0.66
N GLN A 766 14.97 -6.51 0.38
CA GLN A 766 13.60 -6.84 0.79
C GLN A 766 12.54 -6.17 -0.10
N ASP A 767 12.66 -4.86 -0.31
CA ASP A 767 11.63 -4.01 -0.91
C ASP A 767 12.01 -3.51 -2.31
N GLY A 768 13.28 -3.63 -2.72
CA GLY A 768 13.83 -3.09 -3.97
C GLY A 768 14.49 -1.71 -3.82
N PRO A 769 15.25 -1.25 -4.83
CA PRO A 769 16.04 0.00 -4.76
C PRO A 769 15.20 1.28 -4.77
N ALA A 770 14.07 1.28 -5.46
CA ALA A 770 13.18 2.44 -5.61
C ALA A 770 12.11 2.53 -4.51
N HIS A 771 12.09 1.62 -3.54
CA HIS A 771 11.08 1.63 -2.49
C HIS A 771 11.35 2.75 -1.47
N VAL A 772 10.30 3.42 -1.00
CA VAL A 772 10.39 4.58 -0.08
C VAL A 772 11.22 4.28 1.19
N ARG A 773 11.11 3.06 1.74
CA ARG A 773 11.89 2.65 2.93
C ARG A 773 13.39 2.50 2.62
N THR A 774 13.72 2.00 1.44
CA THR A 774 15.11 1.91 0.96
C THR A 774 15.69 3.29 0.75
N VAL A 775 14.98 4.16 0.03
CA VAL A 775 15.42 5.53 -0.22
C VAL A 775 15.56 6.32 1.08
N THR A 776 14.61 6.20 2.00
CA THR A 776 14.70 6.85 3.32
C THR A 776 15.97 6.44 4.06
N ALA A 777 16.31 5.15 4.07
CA ALA A 777 17.55 4.68 4.69
C ALA A 777 18.81 5.25 4.03
N ARG A 778 18.81 5.37 2.69
CA ARG A 778 19.91 5.99 1.92
C ARG A 778 20.04 7.48 2.18
N VAL A 779 18.93 8.20 2.33
CA VAL A 779 18.94 9.62 2.71
C VAL A 779 19.52 9.81 4.11
N TRP A 780 19.19 8.95 5.07
CA TRP A 780 19.81 8.99 6.40
C TRP A 780 21.30 8.62 6.37
N LEU A 781 21.70 7.66 5.52
CA LEU A 781 23.10 7.38 5.26
C LEU A 781 23.83 8.61 4.72
N ALA A 782 23.27 9.29 3.72
CA ALA A 782 23.83 10.52 3.16
C ALA A 782 23.95 11.63 4.21
N ALA A 783 22.97 11.76 5.11
CA ALA A 783 23.04 12.70 6.24
C ALA A 783 24.21 12.37 7.20
N ALA A 784 24.47 11.09 7.46
CA ALA A 784 25.62 10.66 8.26
C ALA A 784 26.96 10.88 7.54
N LEU A 785 27.06 10.52 6.25
CA LEU A 785 28.24 10.78 5.41
C LEU A 785 28.59 12.28 5.37
N ARG A 786 27.57 13.14 5.26
CA ARG A 786 27.73 14.59 5.33
C ARG A 786 28.34 15.05 6.65
N ARG A 787 27.89 14.50 7.79
CA ARG A 787 28.48 14.80 9.12
C ARG A 787 29.91 14.28 9.27
N LEU A 788 30.30 13.23 8.57
CA LEU A 788 31.69 12.75 8.48
C LEU A 788 32.58 13.61 7.55
N GLY A 789 32.00 14.57 6.84
CA GLY A 789 32.72 15.37 5.84
C GLY A 789 32.88 14.68 4.48
N LEU A 790 32.21 13.55 4.24
CA LEU A 790 32.24 12.79 3.00
C LEU A 790 31.13 13.28 2.03
N TYR A 791 31.24 14.55 1.61
CA TYR A 791 30.19 15.22 0.83
C TYR A 791 29.98 14.61 -0.56
N ASP A 792 31.06 14.21 -1.24
CA ASP A 792 30.96 13.63 -2.59
C ASP A 792 30.31 12.24 -2.55
N GLU A 793 30.61 11.42 -1.52
CA GLU A 793 29.93 10.14 -1.30
C GLU A 793 28.45 10.34 -0.95
N ALA A 794 28.13 11.32 -0.10
CA ALA A 794 26.74 11.64 0.26
C ALA A 794 25.93 12.07 -0.97
N GLU A 795 26.49 12.92 -1.83
CA GLU A 795 25.83 13.36 -3.07
C GLU A 795 25.68 12.21 -4.06
N ALA A 796 26.72 11.38 -4.25
CA ALA A 796 26.65 10.20 -5.12
C ALA A 796 25.56 9.21 -4.67
N GLU A 797 25.45 8.97 -3.36
CA GLU A 797 24.44 8.08 -2.78
C GLU A 797 23.02 8.58 -3.06
N VAL A 798 22.76 9.88 -2.85
CA VAL A 798 21.43 10.47 -3.09
C VAL A 798 21.12 10.58 -4.58
N ARG A 799 22.08 10.98 -5.42
CA ARG A 799 21.86 11.00 -6.88
C ARG A 799 21.54 9.61 -7.41
N SER A 800 22.24 8.58 -6.95
CA SER A 800 21.90 7.19 -7.30
C SER A 800 20.48 6.81 -6.83
N ALA A 801 20.03 7.29 -5.67
CA ALA A 801 18.65 7.07 -5.23
C ALA A 801 17.60 7.76 -6.12
N VAL A 802 17.88 8.98 -6.58
CA VAL A 802 17.02 9.68 -7.56
C VAL A 802 16.95 8.90 -8.87
N GLU A 803 18.09 8.41 -9.37
CA GLU A 803 18.16 7.62 -10.61
C GLU A 803 17.37 6.30 -10.49
N ASP A 804 17.51 5.58 -9.37
CA ASP A 804 16.75 4.36 -9.11
C ASP A 804 15.23 4.61 -9.08
N CYS A 805 14.80 5.81 -8.68
CA CYS A 805 13.38 6.20 -8.60
C CYS A 805 12.84 6.86 -9.87
N ARG A 806 13.69 7.30 -10.81
CA ARG A 806 13.27 7.99 -12.05
C ARG A 806 12.27 7.18 -12.91
N PRO A 807 12.30 5.83 -12.95
CA PRO A 807 11.29 5.05 -13.65
C PRO A 807 9.88 5.05 -13.03
N ALA A 808 9.65 5.80 -11.94
CA ALA A 808 8.33 5.90 -11.32
C ALA A 808 7.26 6.44 -12.30
N GLU A 809 6.07 5.83 -12.29
CA GLU A 809 4.96 6.25 -13.15
C GLU A 809 4.42 7.64 -12.78
N SER A 810 4.65 8.09 -11.55
CA SER A 810 4.23 9.39 -11.04
C SER A 810 5.44 10.22 -10.62
N GLU A 811 5.49 11.46 -11.09
CA GLU A 811 6.47 12.47 -10.63
C GLU A 811 6.25 12.90 -9.17
N LEU A 812 5.16 12.45 -8.53
CA LEU A 812 4.86 12.66 -7.11
C LEU A 812 5.05 11.39 -6.27
N ASP A 813 5.75 10.41 -6.81
CA ASP A 813 6.15 9.23 -6.04
C ASP A 813 6.92 9.64 -4.78
N GLU A 814 6.57 9.01 -3.66
CA GLU A 814 7.10 9.40 -2.35
C GLU A 814 8.60 9.13 -2.23
N ALA A 815 9.09 8.05 -2.85
CA ALA A 815 10.51 7.71 -2.82
C ALA A 815 11.32 8.72 -3.64
N LEU A 816 10.83 9.07 -4.84
CA LEU A 816 11.45 10.09 -5.69
C LEU A 816 11.53 11.44 -4.98
N LEU A 817 10.42 11.95 -4.44
CA LEU A 817 10.41 13.21 -3.71
C LEU A 817 11.34 13.18 -2.49
N THR A 818 11.43 12.05 -1.79
CA THR A 818 12.34 11.92 -0.63
C THR A 818 13.81 12.03 -1.06
N ALA A 819 14.20 11.42 -2.18
CA ALA A 819 15.56 11.52 -2.71
C ALA A 819 15.87 12.94 -3.24
N GLU A 820 14.95 13.56 -3.98
CA GLU A 820 15.14 14.89 -4.56
C GLU A 820 15.24 15.99 -3.48
N TYR A 821 14.46 15.92 -2.40
CA TYR A 821 14.59 16.87 -1.29
C TYR A 821 15.94 16.74 -0.58
N ALA A 822 16.43 15.51 -0.40
CA ALA A 822 17.76 15.28 0.16
C ALA A 822 18.86 15.80 -0.77
N LEU A 823 18.68 15.67 -2.10
CA LEU A 823 19.59 16.23 -3.08
C LEU A 823 19.62 17.76 -2.98
N GLY A 824 18.44 18.39 -2.89
CA GLY A 824 18.32 19.83 -2.69
C GLY A 824 19.04 20.30 -1.42
N ASP A 825 18.86 19.62 -0.28
CA ASP A 825 19.57 19.95 0.97
C ASP A 825 21.11 19.83 0.84
N LEU A 826 21.60 18.85 0.05
CA LEU A 826 23.02 18.68 -0.23
C LEU A 826 23.55 19.78 -1.15
N LEU A 827 22.84 20.11 -2.23
CA LEU A 827 23.19 21.21 -3.13
C LEU A 827 23.23 22.55 -2.39
N ASP A 828 22.26 22.78 -1.49
CA ASP A 828 22.20 23.93 -0.59
C ASP A 828 23.43 24.00 0.32
N THR A 829 23.81 22.87 0.94
CA THR A 829 24.99 22.77 1.80
C THR A 829 26.28 23.04 1.02
N ARG A 830 26.33 22.60 -0.25
CA ARG A 830 27.45 22.80 -1.18
C ARG A 830 27.48 24.18 -1.83
N GLN A 831 26.49 25.03 -1.56
CA GLN A 831 26.32 26.36 -2.18
C GLN A 831 26.24 26.32 -3.72
N ARG A 832 25.70 25.24 -4.30
CA ARG A 832 25.38 25.15 -5.74
C ARG A 832 24.04 25.83 -6.03
N ASN A 833 23.98 27.14 -5.79
CA ASN A 833 22.73 27.90 -5.66
C ASN A 833 21.85 27.85 -6.92
N GLU A 834 22.41 27.93 -8.12
CA GLU A 834 21.64 27.87 -9.39
C GLU A 834 21.00 26.49 -9.61
N GLU A 835 21.77 25.42 -9.40
CA GLU A 835 21.25 24.06 -9.55
C GLU A 835 20.21 23.73 -8.47
N ALA A 836 20.44 24.19 -7.24
CA ALA A 836 19.48 24.08 -6.16
C ALA A 836 18.20 24.87 -6.46
N GLU A 837 18.29 26.11 -6.97
CA GLU A 837 17.11 26.90 -7.35
C GLU A 837 16.31 26.21 -8.45
N ALA A 838 16.97 25.68 -9.48
CA ALA A 838 16.32 24.94 -10.56
C ALA A 838 15.55 23.72 -10.03
N LEU A 839 16.18 22.92 -9.15
CA LEU A 839 15.54 21.76 -8.53
C LEU A 839 14.37 22.18 -7.63
N TRP A 840 14.56 23.18 -6.77
CA TRP A 840 13.49 23.64 -5.87
C TRP A 840 12.32 24.26 -6.63
N ARG A 841 12.57 24.99 -7.71
CA ARG A 841 11.52 25.52 -8.61
C ARG A 841 10.69 24.38 -9.21
N GLU A 842 11.34 23.38 -9.78
CA GLU A 842 10.66 22.19 -10.33
C GLU A 842 9.84 21.47 -9.25
N LEU A 843 10.41 21.28 -8.06
CA LEU A 843 9.72 20.67 -6.93
C LEU A 843 8.49 21.49 -6.50
N VAL A 844 8.59 22.82 -6.44
CA VAL A 844 7.45 23.70 -6.13
C VAL A 844 6.35 23.54 -7.18
N GLU A 845 6.69 23.60 -8.47
CA GLU A 845 5.72 23.47 -9.57
C GLU A 845 4.99 22.11 -9.53
N ARG A 846 5.75 21.00 -9.48
CA ARG A 846 5.18 19.64 -9.44
C ARG A 846 4.34 19.41 -8.19
N THR A 847 4.86 19.75 -7.01
CA THR A 847 4.15 19.51 -5.75
C THR A 847 2.93 20.40 -5.57
N SER A 848 2.96 21.65 -6.02
CA SER A 848 1.79 22.54 -5.99
C SER A 848 0.68 22.09 -6.94
N ALA A 849 1.03 21.44 -8.05
CA ALA A 849 0.07 20.95 -9.03
C ALA A 849 -0.68 19.68 -8.58
N GLY A 850 -0.06 18.80 -7.81
CA GLY A 850 -0.67 17.51 -7.46
C GLY A 850 -0.79 17.18 -5.98
N LEU A 851 -0.24 17.99 -5.07
CA LEU A 851 -0.49 17.86 -3.63
C LEU A 851 -1.47 18.93 -3.13
N LYS A 852 -2.14 18.65 -2.01
CA LYS A 852 -3.01 19.63 -1.35
C LYS A 852 -2.17 20.84 -0.90
N PRO A 853 -2.69 22.10 -0.98
CA PRO A 853 -1.91 23.32 -0.67
C PRO A 853 -1.26 23.36 0.72
N TRP A 854 -1.83 22.67 1.70
CA TRP A 854 -1.29 22.59 3.07
C TRP A 854 -0.35 21.41 3.29
N ASN A 855 0.13 20.75 2.23
CA ASN A 855 1.16 19.74 2.36
C ASN A 855 2.50 20.39 2.77
N TRP A 856 3.16 19.84 3.78
CA TRP A 856 4.42 20.37 4.30
C TRP A 856 5.55 20.33 3.26
N ARG A 857 5.50 19.41 2.28
CA ARG A 857 6.47 19.32 1.19
C ARG A 857 6.46 20.61 0.36
N ILE A 858 5.29 21.08 -0.08
CA ILE A 858 5.14 22.34 -0.82
C ILE A 858 5.83 23.48 -0.06
N ARG A 859 5.43 23.70 1.20
CA ARG A 859 5.98 24.79 2.03
C ARG A 859 7.49 24.70 2.21
N ARG A 860 8.02 23.48 2.41
CA ARG A 860 9.45 23.26 2.52
C ARG A 860 10.18 23.59 1.22
N ALA A 861 9.68 23.13 0.07
CA ALA A 861 10.27 23.45 -1.23
C ALA A 861 10.23 24.95 -1.51
N ARG A 862 9.10 25.63 -1.26
CA ARG A 862 8.98 27.09 -1.40
C ARG A 862 9.99 27.82 -0.52
N ARG A 863 10.07 27.47 0.77
CA ARG A 863 11.03 28.07 1.71
C ARG A 863 12.48 27.88 1.23
N ASN A 864 12.85 26.67 0.82
CA ASN A 864 14.19 26.38 0.33
C ASN A 864 14.50 27.14 -0.97
N ARG A 865 13.53 27.24 -1.89
CA ARG A 865 13.62 28.09 -3.08
C ARG A 865 13.86 29.56 -2.72
N ILE A 866 13.10 30.13 -1.78
CA ILE A 866 13.27 31.52 -1.32
C ILE A 866 14.69 31.73 -0.78
N HIS A 867 15.23 30.80 0.01
CA HIS A 867 16.61 30.87 0.47
C HIS A 867 17.62 30.88 -0.68
N ARG A 868 17.39 30.12 -1.76
CA ARG A 868 18.25 30.14 -2.94
C ARG A 868 18.12 31.42 -3.75
N LEU A 869 16.91 31.92 -3.96
CA LEU A 869 16.67 33.19 -4.65
C LEU A 869 17.34 34.36 -3.93
N ARG A 870 17.32 34.38 -2.59
CA ARG A 870 18.08 35.31 -1.76
C ARG A 870 19.58 35.21 -2.00
N ALA A 871 20.13 33.99 -1.98
CA ALA A 871 21.55 33.77 -2.23
C ALA A 871 22.00 34.17 -3.65
N LEU A 872 21.09 34.12 -4.64
CA LEU A 872 21.30 34.58 -6.02
C LEU A 872 20.98 36.06 -6.22
N SER A 873 20.61 36.81 -5.16
CA SER A 873 20.15 38.21 -5.24
C SER A 873 18.93 38.44 -6.16
N ARG A 874 18.13 37.39 -6.42
CA ARG A 874 16.88 37.44 -7.21
C ARG A 874 15.70 37.83 -6.31
N TYR A 875 15.79 39.01 -5.69
CA TYR A 875 14.89 39.41 -4.60
C TYR A 875 13.42 39.58 -5.01
N ALA A 876 13.14 40.08 -6.22
CA ALA A 876 11.77 40.24 -6.70
C ALA A 876 11.02 38.89 -6.80
N GLU A 877 11.71 37.85 -7.26
CA GLU A 877 11.14 36.50 -7.29
C GLU A 877 11.01 35.91 -5.89
N ALA A 878 11.96 36.19 -5.00
CA ALA A 878 11.90 35.78 -3.60
C ALA A 878 10.69 36.40 -2.88
N GLU A 879 10.40 37.68 -3.09
CA GLU A 879 9.23 38.37 -2.51
C GLU A 879 7.91 37.75 -3.02
N ALA A 880 7.78 37.50 -4.33
CA ALA A 880 6.58 36.89 -4.90
C ALA A 880 6.31 35.47 -4.38
N GLU A 881 7.36 34.65 -4.30
CA GLU A 881 7.26 33.28 -3.75
C GLU A 881 6.90 33.31 -2.26
N LEU A 882 7.38 34.32 -1.54
CA LEU A 882 7.16 34.49 -0.12
C LEU A 882 5.77 34.99 0.24
N ASP A 883 5.19 35.91 -0.54
CA ASP A 883 3.79 36.32 -0.38
C ASP A 883 2.86 35.10 -0.52
N THR A 884 3.14 34.23 -1.50
CA THR A 884 2.43 32.95 -1.67
C THR A 884 2.60 32.04 -0.45
N LEU A 885 3.82 31.87 0.05
CA LEU A 885 4.10 31.04 1.23
C LEU A 885 3.40 31.57 2.49
N VAL A 886 3.37 32.89 2.71
CA VAL A 886 2.69 33.52 3.84
C VAL A 886 1.18 33.30 3.75
N GLU A 887 0.56 33.53 2.59
CA GLU A 887 -0.87 33.32 2.39
C GLU A 887 -1.27 31.86 2.64
N GLU A 888 -0.52 30.91 2.05
CA GLU A 888 -0.77 29.47 2.21
C GLU A 888 -0.59 29.01 3.67
N THR A 889 0.50 29.41 4.34
CA THR A 889 0.78 29.01 5.73
C THR A 889 -0.23 29.58 6.71
N VAL A 890 -0.48 30.89 6.65
CA VAL A 890 -1.41 31.58 7.54
C VAL A 890 -2.83 31.06 7.34
N GLY A 891 -3.26 30.88 6.09
CA GLY A 891 -4.61 30.41 5.76
C GLY A 891 -4.87 28.94 6.12
N SER A 892 -3.84 28.07 6.09
CA SER A 892 -4.02 26.64 6.35
C SER A 892 -3.67 26.21 7.78
N LEU A 893 -2.55 26.69 8.32
CA LEU A 893 -2.04 26.30 9.64
C LEU A 893 -2.41 27.30 10.74
N GLY A 894 -2.81 28.50 10.35
CA GLY A 894 -3.06 29.62 11.26
C GLY A 894 -1.83 30.52 11.42
N LYS A 895 -2.07 31.79 11.73
CA LYS A 895 -1.01 32.81 11.88
C LYS A 895 0.01 32.53 12.99
N TRP A 896 -0.37 31.71 13.97
CA TRP A 896 0.46 31.36 15.11
C TRP A 896 1.28 30.09 14.91
N HIS A 897 1.04 29.37 13.81
CA HIS A 897 1.81 28.19 13.51
C HIS A 897 3.28 28.55 13.23
N GLU A 898 4.20 27.73 13.72
CA GLU A 898 5.64 27.94 13.57
C GLU A 898 6.06 28.23 12.12
N ASP A 899 5.59 27.43 11.15
CA ASP A 899 5.84 27.66 9.71
C ASP A 899 5.35 29.05 9.24
N SER A 900 4.21 29.53 9.73
CA SER A 900 3.68 30.87 9.39
C SER A 900 4.57 31.97 9.96
N LEU A 901 5.02 31.80 11.21
CA LEU A 901 5.94 32.72 11.86
C LEU A 901 7.32 32.74 11.19
N ILE A 902 7.80 31.58 10.71
CA ILE A 902 9.02 31.48 9.91
C ILE A 902 8.86 32.24 8.59
N ALA A 903 7.75 32.05 7.88
CA ALA A 903 7.48 32.76 6.62
C ALA A 903 7.44 34.29 6.83
N LEU A 904 6.77 34.75 7.89
CA LEU A 904 6.72 36.18 8.22
C LEU A 904 8.10 36.76 8.56
N ARG A 905 8.95 36.05 9.31
CA ARG A 905 10.33 36.48 9.55
C ARG A 905 11.18 36.48 8.28
N LEU A 906 10.98 35.49 7.40
CA LEU A 906 11.68 35.40 6.13
C LEU A 906 11.37 36.62 5.23
N ARG A 907 10.19 37.24 5.38
CA ARG A 907 9.84 38.50 4.70
C ARG A 907 10.73 39.66 5.12
N ALA A 908 10.96 39.81 6.41
CA ALA A 908 11.91 40.80 6.89
C ALA A 908 13.34 40.50 6.41
N PHE A 909 13.76 39.22 6.37
CA PHE A 909 15.08 38.86 5.83
C PHE A 909 15.28 39.24 4.35
N VAL A 910 14.27 39.07 3.49
CA VAL A 910 14.37 39.45 2.06
C VAL A 910 14.51 40.97 1.90
N LEU A 911 13.87 41.76 2.77
CA LEU A 911 14.02 43.21 2.80
C LEU A 911 15.41 43.63 3.32
N GLU A 912 15.93 42.92 4.33
CA GLU A 912 17.28 43.15 4.86
C GLU A 912 18.39 42.90 3.83
N ASP A 913 18.26 41.85 3.02
CA ASP A 913 19.22 41.56 1.95
C ASP A 913 19.24 42.67 0.87
N GLN A 914 18.16 43.45 0.76
CA GLN A 914 18.05 44.64 -0.09
C GLN A 914 18.47 45.93 0.62
N GLN A 915 18.98 45.85 1.86
CA GLN A 915 19.32 46.99 2.72
C GLN A 915 18.12 47.87 3.11
N ARG A 916 16.90 47.36 2.99
CA ARG A 916 15.64 48.06 3.34
C ARG A 916 15.29 47.84 4.82
N TYR A 917 16.21 48.19 5.71
CA TYR A 917 16.10 47.90 7.15
C TYR A 917 14.92 48.62 7.84
N ASP A 918 14.56 49.80 7.36
CA ASP A 918 13.44 50.58 7.90
C ASP A 918 12.07 49.93 7.61
N GLU A 919 11.98 49.11 6.56
CA GLU A 919 10.78 48.33 6.24
C GLU A 919 10.77 46.96 6.94
N ALA A 920 11.94 46.35 7.15
CA ALA A 920 12.06 45.05 7.82
C ALA A 920 11.74 45.13 9.33
N ARG A 921 12.23 46.16 10.03
CA ARG A 921 12.10 46.28 11.50
C ARG A 921 10.65 46.39 12.00
N PRO A 922 9.75 47.17 11.36
CA PRO A 922 8.33 47.19 11.70
C PRO A 922 7.69 45.81 11.68
N ILE A 923 8.04 44.94 10.72
CA ILE A 923 7.49 43.57 10.62
C ILE A 923 7.79 42.78 11.89
N TYR A 924 9.04 42.80 12.39
CA TYR A 924 9.35 42.08 13.63
C TYR A 924 8.66 42.69 14.85
N ARG A 925 8.56 44.02 14.93
CA ARG A 925 7.88 44.68 16.06
C ARG A 925 6.40 44.33 16.09
N GLU A 926 5.73 44.43 14.96
CA GLU A 926 4.34 44.02 14.82
C GLU A 926 4.18 42.53 15.18
N LEU A 927 5.08 41.66 14.69
CA LEU A 927 5.04 40.25 15.03
C LEU A 927 5.17 40.02 16.54
N LEU A 928 6.09 40.71 17.21
CA LEU A 928 6.28 40.62 18.67
C LEU A 928 5.08 41.17 19.45
N GLU A 929 4.54 42.32 19.04
CA GLU A 929 3.34 42.94 19.65
C GLU A 929 2.15 41.98 19.63
N GLN A 930 2.00 41.22 18.55
CA GLN A 930 0.91 40.25 18.44
C GLN A 930 1.25 38.88 19.08
N GLN A 931 2.52 38.45 19.10
CA GLN A 931 2.95 37.16 19.67
C GLN A 931 2.99 37.16 21.21
N VAL A 932 3.47 38.24 21.83
CA VAL A 932 3.71 38.32 23.28
C VAL A 932 2.44 38.03 24.10
N PRO A 933 1.26 38.56 23.76
CA PRO A 933 0.02 38.23 24.46
C PRO A 933 -0.41 36.77 24.35
N VAL A 934 0.00 36.05 23.29
CA VAL A 934 -0.43 34.68 22.99
C VAL A 934 0.47 33.65 23.65
N PHE A 935 1.78 33.84 23.57
CA PHE A 935 2.76 32.83 24.01
C PHE A 935 3.48 33.19 25.32
N GLY A 936 3.43 34.45 25.74
CA GLY A 936 4.27 34.98 26.83
C GLY A 936 5.72 35.24 26.38
N ARG A 937 6.41 36.18 27.03
CA ARG A 937 7.70 36.74 26.56
C ARG A 937 8.83 35.72 26.39
N ASP A 938 8.74 34.60 27.10
CA ASP A 938 9.81 33.59 27.19
C ASP A 938 9.71 32.51 26.11
N HIS A 939 8.66 32.55 25.28
CA HIS A 939 8.43 31.52 24.29
C HIS A 939 9.47 31.56 23.16
N SER A 940 9.90 30.37 22.72
CA SER A 940 10.94 30.15 21.70
C SER A 940 10.72 30.95 20.40
N ASN A 941 9.48 31.08 19.92
CA ASN A 941 9.16 31.88 18.73
C ASN A 941 9.36 33.39 18.93
N ILE A 942 9.15 33.91 20.14
CA ILE A 942 9.37 35.32 20.48
C ILE A 942 10.86 35.57 20.56
N LEU A 943 11.61 34.72 21.27
CA LEU A 943 13.07 34.83 21.35
C LEU A 943 13.74 34.75 19.97
N SER A 944 13.22 33.91 19.07
CA SER A 944 13.66 33.85 17.68
C SER A 944 13.38 35.14 16.93
N THR A 945 12.20 35.73 17.10
CA THR A 945 11.83 37.01 16.45
C THR A 945 12.64 38.18 16.99
N ARG A 946 12.91 38.22 18.31
CA ARG A 946 13.80 39.20 18.95
C ARG A 946 15.24 39.08 18.46
N HIS A 947 15.76 37.86 18.32
CA HIS A 947 17.06 37.60 17.70
C HIS A 947 17.15 38.17 16.28
N CYS A 948 16.12 37.96 15.45
CA CYS A 948 16.06 38.52 14.10
C CYS A 948 16.00 40.05 14.13
N LEU A 949 15.23 40.64 15.05
CA LEU A 949 15.18 42.10 15.24
C LEU A 949 16.55 42.69 15.64
N ALA A 950 17.27 42.06 16.56
CA ALA A 950 18.64 42.45 16.94
C ALA A 950 19.59 42.39 15.73
N THR A 951 19.44 41.35 14.90
CA THR A 951 20.20 41.21 13.64
C THR A 951 19.92 42.37 12.69
N SER A 952 18.64 42.73 12.53
CA SER A 952 18.19 43.86 11.73
C SER A 952 18.75 45.20 12.23
N MET A 953 18.76 45.42 13.56
CA MET A 953 19.36 46.60 14.18
C MET A 953 20.86 46.70 13.90
N ARG A 954 21.59 45.58 14.02
CA ARG A 954 23.03 45.52 13.73
C ARG A 954 23.31 45.84 12.26
N LEU A 955 22.55 45.27 11.32
CA LEU A 955 22.69 45.54 9.90
C LEU A 955 22.40 47.01 9.54
N ALA A 956 21.51 47.66 10.29
CA ALA A 956 21.23 49.09 10.18
C ALA A 956 22.26 50.01 10.89
N GLY A 957 23.36 49.46 11.40
CA GLY A 957 24.42 50.21 12.10
C GLY A 957 24.08 50.64 13.53
N ARG A 958 22.98 50.13 14.12
CA ARG A 958 22.56 50.44 15.50
C ARG A 958 23.13 49.41 16.47
N TYR A 959 24.45 49.40 16.59
CA TYR A 959 25.17 48.32 17.26
C TYR A 959 24.90 48.23 18.77
N GLU A 960 24.79 49.34 19.48
CA GLU A 960 24.54 49.37 20.92
C GLU A 960 23.17 48.79 21.27
N GLU A 961 22.15 49.12 20.49
CA GLU A 961 20.80 48.57 20.67
C GLU A 961 20.75 47.10 20.32
N ALA A 962 21.41 46.70 19.23
CA ALA A 962 21.52 45.28 18.86
C ALA A 962 22.26 44.49 19.95
N LEU A 963 23.32 45.03 20.54
CA LEU A 963 24.09 44.38 21.60
C LEU A 963 23.25 44.19 22.86
N ALA A 964 22.48 45.21 23.26
CA ALA A 964 21.56 45.10 24.39
C ALA A 964 20.52 44.00 24.15
N GLU A 965 19.86 44.01 22.99
CA GLU A 965 18.83 43.03 22.65
C GLU A 965 19.40 41.60 22.54
N TYR A 966 20.55 41.41 21.89
CA TYR A 966 21.21 40.10 21.83
C TYR A 966 21.60 39.59 23.22
N THR A 967 22.01 40.48 24.14
CA THR A 967 22.40 40.11 25.50
C THR A 967 21.20 39.59 26.28
N GLU A 968 20.06 40.30 26.22
CA GLU A 968 18.82 39.85 26.85
C GLU A 968 18.32 38.53 26.25
N VAL A 969 18.24 38.44 24.92
CA VAL A 969 17.77 37.23 24.23
C VAL A 969 18.68 36.03 24.51
N LEU A 970 19.99 36.23 24.62
CA LEU A 970 20.93 35.18 24.96
C LEU A 970 20.73 34.67 26.39
N GLN A 971 20.49 35.57 27.35
CA GLN A 971 20.18 35.18 28.73
C GLN A 971 18.91 34.33 28.80
N GLU A 972 17.87 34.70 28.06
CA GLU A 972 16.65 33.91 27.99
C GLU A 972 16.84 32.56 27.29
N TRP A 973 17.59 32.52 26.18
CA TRP A 973 17.92 31.23 25.54
C TRP A 973 18.72 30.31 26.44
N LEU A 974 19.68 30.85 27.19
CA LEU A 974 20.46 30.08 28.18
C LEU A 974 19.56 29.51 29.28
N ARG A 975 18.55 30.26 29.72
CA ARG A 975 17.60 29.82 30.73
C ARG A 975 16.60 28.77 30.20
N VAL A 976 16.09 28.95 28.99
CA VAL A 976 15.03 28.12 28.40
C VAL A 976 15.58 26.85 27.74
N LEU A 977 16.65 26.97 26.95
CA LEU A 977 17.20 25.89 26.13
C LEU A 977 18.61 25.44 26.54
N GLY A 978 19.31 26.22 27.36
CA GLY A 978 20.69 25.93 27.74
C GLY A 978 21.74 26.42 26.73
N PRO A 979 23.04 26.18 27.02
CA PRO A 979 24.17 26.79 26.30
C PRO A 979 24.44 26.23 24.90
N ASP A 980 24.06 24.97 24.66
CA ASP A 980 24.53 24.19 23.51
C ASP A 980 23.51 24.08 22.38
N THR A 981 22.35 24.73 22.51
CA THR A 981 21.38 24.72 21.41
C THR A 981 21.75 25.69 20.30
N GLN A 982 21.37 25.34 19.08
CA GLN A 982 21.66 26.17 17.91
C GLN A 982 21.11 27.60 18.04
N ALA A 983 19.94 27.78 18.65
CA ALA A 983 19.36 29.11 18.87
C ALA A 983 20.22 29.96 19.82
N THR A 984 20.73 29.35 20.90
CA THR A 984 21.67 29.99 21.84
C THR A 984 22.98 30.36 21.14
N LEU A 985 23.57 29.43 20.39
CA LEU A 985 24.85 29.64 19.70
C LEU A 985 24.75 30.70 18.60
N MET A 986 23.66 30.71 17.81
CA MET A 986 23.42 31.76 16.81
C MET A 986 23.27 33.14 17.46
N THR A 987 22.54 33.24 18.57
CA THR A 987 22.37 34.52 19.29
C THR A 987 23.70 35.00 19.87
N ARG A 988 24.50 34.08 20.43
CA ARG A 988 25.83 34.37 20.93
C ARG A 988 26.79 34.82 19.83
N GLY A 989 26.76 34.17 18.66
CA GLY A 989 27.52 34.59 17.49
C GLY A 989 27.10 35.96 16.95
N GLY A 990 25.79 36.27 16.96
CA GLY A 990 25.27 37.60 16.62
C GLY A 990 25.76 38.69 17.58
N ARG A 991 25.77 38.39 18.89
CA ARG A 991 26.36 39.25 19.92
C ARG A 991 27.86 39.48 19.69
N ALA A 992 28.63 38.41 19.45
CA ALA A 992 30.06 38.48 19.16
C ALA A 992 30.37 39.35 17.94
N ARG A 993 29.56 39.22 16.87
CA ARG A 993 29.67 40.07 15.68
C ARG A 993 29.41 41.54 15.99
N THR A 994 28.39 41.82 16.79
CA THR A 994 28.07 43.19 17.20
C THR A 994 29.18 43.81 18.06
N LEU A 995 29.82 43.03 18.93
CA LEU A 995 30.99 43.46 19.71
C LEU A 995 32.18 43.78 18.79
N ALA A 996 32.40 42.98 17.75
CA ALA A 996 33.43 43.25 16.75
C ALA A 996 33.13 44.52 15.94
N ASP A 997 31.87 44.73 15.54
CA ASP A 997 31.41 45.94 14.84
C ASP A 997 31.60 47.21 15.70
N LEU A 998 31.60 47.08 17.04
CA LEU A 998 31.90 48.13 18.02
C LEU A 998 33.40 48.26 18.38
N GLU A 999 34.28 47.55 17.68
CA GLU A 999 35.72 47.47 17.95
C GLU A 999 36.09 46.92 19.34
N ARG A 1000 35.17 46.25 20.04
CA ARG A 1000 35.40 45.57 21.33
C ARG A 1000 35.96 44.16 21.10
N ARG A 1001 37.17 44.11 20.52
CA ARG A 1001 37.77 42.89 19.94
C ARG A 1001 38.02 41.79 20.95
N GLU A 1002 38.44 42.09 22.17
CA GLU A 1002 38.72 41.09 23.21
C GLU A 1002 37.44 40.38 23.67
N GLU A 1003 36.35 41.14 23.84
CA GLU A 1003 35.05 40.56 24.22
C GLU A 1003 34.45 39.75 23.06
N ALA A 1004 34.58 40.24 21.82
CA ALA A 1004 34.15 39.50 20.64
C ALA A 1004 34.89 38.16 20.49
N GLU A 1005 36.21 38.16 20.70
CA GLU A 1005 37.03 36.96 20.68
C GLU A 1005 36.58 35.95 21.74
N ALA A 1006 36.40 36.40 22.98
CA ALA A 1006 35.95 35.53 24.08
C ALA A 1006 34.61 34.85 23.74
N GLU A 1007 33.66 35.59 23.17
CA GLU A 1007 32.37 35.04 22.74
C GLU A 1007 32.52 34.07 21.57
N TYR A 1008 33.29 34.42 20.54
CA TYR A 1008 33.51 33.54 19.39
C TYR A 1008 34.23 32.24 19.75
N ARG A 1009 35.21 32.26 20.66
CA ARG A 1009 35.87 31.02 21.13
C ARG A 1009 34.85 30.04 21.71
N VAL A 1010 33.95 30.52 22.56
CA VAL A 1010 32.91 29.65 23.13
C VAL A 1010 31.95 29.14 22.06
N VAL A 1011 31.53 29.99 21.12
CA VAL A 1011 30.67 29.57 19.99
C VAL A 1011 31.37 28.49 19.15
N VAL A 1012 32.62 28.71 18.78
CA VAL A 1012 33.40 27.78 17.96
C VAL A 1012 33.58 26.42 18.64
N GLU A 1013 33.89 26.41 19.93
CA GLU A 1013 34.04 25.18 20.71
C GLU A 1013 32.71 24.43 20.82
N ALA A 1014 31.62 25.13 21.14
CA ALA A 1014 30.30 24.54 21.26
C ALA A 1014 29.76 24.03 19.91
N GLU A 1015 29.85 24.82 18.83
CA GLU A 1015 29.44 24.38 17.48
C GLU A 1015 30.27 23.20 16.98
N ALA A 1016 31.58 23.18 17.27
CA ALA A 1016 32.44 22.05 16.93
C ALA A 1016 32.02 20.76 17.66
N ARG A 1017 31.56 20.88 18.91
CA ARG A 1017 31.03 19.76 19.70
C ARG A 1017 29.66 19.29 19.20
N VAL A 1018 28.75 20.23 18.89
CA VAL A 1018 27.34 19.92 18.58
C VAL A 1018 27.11 19.57 17.11
N LEU A 1019 27.71 20.32 16.19
CA LEU A 1019 27.49 20.19 14.74
C LEU A 1019 28.63 19.47 14.02
N GLY A 1020 29.81 19.41 14.66
CA GLY A 1020 31.06 18.96 14.07
C GLY A 1020 31.92 20.14 13.58
N ARG A 1021 33.24 19.94 13.61
CA ARG A 1021 34.24 21.00 13.30
C ARG A 1021 34.11 21.60 11.90
N ASP A 1022 33.69 20.79 10.93
CA ASP A 1022 33.57 21.18 9.53
C ASP A 1022 32.13 21.58 9.15
N ALA A 1023 31.21 21.69 10.10
CA ALA A 1023 29.87 22.19 9.80
C ALA A 1023 29.93 23.64 9.25
N PRO A 1024 29.09 24.01 8.26
CA PRO A 1024 29.11 25.37 7.68
C PRO A 1024 28.98 26.51 8.71
N GLY A 1025 28.15 26.31 9.75
CA GLY A 1025 28.01 27.26 10.87
C GLY A 1025 29.32 27.41 11.65
N ALA A 1026 29.90 26.29 12.10
CA ALA A 1026 31.18 26.26 12.82
C ALA A 1026 32.32 26.93 12.03
N LEU A 1027 32.44 26.64 10.73
CA LEU A 1027 33.44 27.26 9.85
C LEU A 1027 33.20 28.76 9.67
N THR A 1028 31.96 29.22 9.75
CA THR A 1028 31.61 30.64 9.66
C THR A 1028 31.96 31.37 10.96
N SER A 1029 31.65 30.81 12.12
CA SER A 1029 32.06 31.35 13.42
C SER A 1029 33.58 31.39 13.56
N ARG A 1030 34.28 30.34 13.12
CA ARG A 1030 35.76 30.30 13.06
C ARG A 1030 36.35 31.34 12.14
N LEU A 1031 35.75 31.59 10.98
CA LEU A 1031 36.20 32.67 10.09
C LEU A 1031 36.12 34.02 10.79
N HIS A 1032 35.03 34.29 11.51
CA HIS A 1032 34.90 35.54 12.26
C HIS A 1032 35.88 35.63 13.43
N LEU A 1033 36.13 34.53 14.15
CA LEU A 1033 37.19 34.46 15.16
C LEU A 1033 38.56 34.80 14.55
N ALA A 1034 38.90 34.18 13.42
CA ALA A 1034 40.15 34.44 12.71
C ALA A 1034 40.30 35.91 12.29
N ALA A 1035 39.20 36.53 11.84
CA ALA A 1035 39.19 37.95 11.49
C ALA A 1035 39.41 38.85 12.73
N VAL A 1036 38.74 38.58 13.85
CA VAL A 1036 38.94 39.34 15.10
C VAL A 1036 40.37 39.21 15.62
N VAL A 1037 40.94 38.00 15.60
CA VAL A 1037 42.33 37.75 16.02
C VAL A 1037 43.33 38.45 15.09
N ARG A 1038 43.07 38.44 13.77
CA ARG A 1038 43.86 39.21 12.79
C ARG A 1038 43.80 40.70 13.06
N ASP A 1039 42.62 41.24 13.39
CA ASP A 1039 42.43 42.67 13.65
C ASP A 1039 43.05 43.11 14.99
N GLN A 1040 43.47 42.17 15.83
CA GLN A 1040 44.34 42.39 16.98
C GLN A 1040 45.83 42.20 16.65
N GLU A 1041 46.20 42.04 15.38
CA GLU A 1041 47.56 41.83 14.88
C GLU A 1041 48.25 40.54 15.38
N ARG A 1042 47.48 39.58 15.89
CA ARG A 1042 47.97 38.25 16.32
C ARG A 1042 48.01 37.28 15.14
N TYR A 1043 48.91 37.57 14.19
CA TYR A 1043 48.91 36.92 12.88
C TYR A 1043 49.21 35.41 12.90
N GLU A 1044 50.04 34.90 13.81
CA GLU A 1044 50.33 33.46 13.90
C GLU A 1044 49.09 32.64 14.26
N GLU A 1045 48.27 33.14 15.18
CA GLU A 1045 47.04 32.47 15.58
C GLU A 1045 45.95 32.63 14.51
N ALA A 1046 45.85 33.82 13.90
CA ALA A 1046 44.96 34.03 12.77
C ALA A 1046 45.30 33.12 11.58
N GLU A 1047 46.59 32.88 11.31
CA GLU A 1047 47.04 31.92 10.28
C GLU A 1047 46.47 30.54 10.54
N ALA A 1048 46.56 30.07 11.79
CA ALA A 1048 46.10 28.75 12.16
C ALA A 1048 44.58 28.59 11.98
N GLU A 1049 43.81 29.60 12.36
CA GLU A 1049 42.36 29.61 12.18
C GLU A 1049 41.96 29.73 10.70
N PHE A 1050 42.54 30.66 9.94
CA PHE A 1050 42.21 30.81 8.51
C PHE A 1050 42.59 29.58 7.68
N ARG A 1051 43.72 28.93 7.97
CA ARG A 1051 44.12 27.67 7.34
C ARG A 1051 43.10 26.56 7.61
N GLN A 1052 42.67 26.41 8.87
CA GLN A 1052 41.64 25.44 9.23
C GLN A 1052 40.32 25.72 8.50
N VAL A 1053 39.89 26.98 8.45
CA VAL A 1053 38.66 27.38 7.74
C VAL A 1053 38.77 27.11 6.24
N ALA A 1054 39.89 27.47 5.61
CA ALA A 1054 40.12 27.24 4.18
C ALA A 1054 40.10 25.74 3.84
N GLN A 1055 40.75 24.91 4.64
CA GLN A 1055 40.78 23.45 4.46
C GLN A 1055 39.39 22.83 4.70
N GLY A 1056 38.69 23.24 5.77
CA GLY A 1056 37.33 22.79 6.07
C GLY A 1056 36.34 23.15 4.97
N ARG A 1057 36.34 24.41 4.52
CA ARG A 1057 35.49 24.85 3.40
C ARG A 1057 35.83 24.15 2.09
N ALA A 1058 37.10 23.86 1.84
CA ALA A 1058 37.49 23.07 0.66
C ALA A 1058 36.90 21.65 0.68
N ARG A 1059 36.84 20.99 1.84
CA ARG A 1059 36.16 19.70 2.00
C ARG A 1059 34.64 19.83 1.80
N VAL A 1060 34.03 20.85 2.44
CA VAL A 1060 32.58 21.00 2.55
C VAL A 1060 31.93 21.58 1.31
N LEU A 1061 32.53 22.58 0.67
CA LEU A 1061 31.99 23.32 -0.47
C LEU A 1061 32.74 23.03 -1.78
N GLY A 1062 33.94 22.47 -1.68
CA GLY A 1062 34.87 22.33 -2.80
C GLY A 1062 35.96 23.41 -2.78
N ALA A 1063 37.10 23.09 -3.41
CA ALA A 1063 38.27 23.96 -3.41
C ALA A 1063 38.05 25.30 -4.14
N GLU A 1064 37.11 25.33 -5.10
CA GLU A 1064 36.84 26.49 -5.96
C GLU A 1064 35.58 27.26 -5.58
N ALA A 1065 34.87 26.84 -4.53
CA ALA A 1065 33.72 27.60 -4.02
C ALA A 1065 34.16 29.00 -3.59
N GLU A 1066 33.34 30.01 -3.85
CA GLU A 1066 33.66 31.41 -3.57
C GLU A 1066 34.04 31.64 -2.11
N ALA A 1067 33.27 31.06 -1.17
CA ALA A 1067 33.55 31.15 0.26
C ALA A 1067 34.88 30.46 0.66
N THR A 1068 35.29 29.41 -0.04
CA THR A 1068 36.61 28.75 0.14
C THR A 1068 37.73 29.66 -0.35
N LEU A 1069 37.58 30.26 -1.54
CA LEU A 1069 38.54 31.18 -2.12
C LEU A 1069 38.69 32.46 -1.28
N ALA A 1070 37.62 32.94 -0.64
CA ALA A 1070 37.68 34.05 0.31
C ALA A 1070 38.47 33.74 1.59
N ALA A 1071 38.29 32.53 2.14
CA ALA A 1071 39.08 32.08 3.28
C ALA A 1071 40.57 31.92 2.90
N ARG A 1072 40.88 31.34 1.74
CA ARG A 1072 42.27 31.23 1.23
C ARG A 1072 42.92 32.58 0.96
N HIS A 1073 42.17 33.54 0.41
CA HIS A 1073 42.64 34.92 0.27
C HIS A 1073 43.03 35.53 1.62
N SER A 1074 42.19 35.34 2.64
CA SER A 1074 42.43 35.85 4.01
C SER A 1074 43.65 35.17 4.65
N TRP A 1075 43.83 33.86 4.41
CA TRP A 1075 45.02 33.13 4.83
C TRP A 1075 46.29 33.68 4.17
N GLY A 1076 46.27 33.88 2.84
CA GLY A 1076 47.40 34.48 2.10
C GLY A 1076 47.74 35.90 2.57
N TYR A 1077 46.73 36.70 2.90
CA TYR A 1077 46.91 38.03 3.48
C TYR A 1077 47.66 37.97 4.82
N VAL A 1078 47.30 37.04 5.71
CA VAL A 1078 47.99 36.86 7.00
C VAL A 1078 49.42 36.34 6.80
N LEU A 1079 49.65 35.44 5.83
CA LEU A 1079 51.01 34.97 5.50
C LEU A 1079 51.93 36.11 5.03
N ASN A 1080 51.41 37.10 4.29
CA ASN A 1080 52.16 38.30 3.93
C ASN A 1080 52.56 39.12 5.16
N HIS A 1081 51.67 39.30 6.12
CA HIS A 1081 51.97 40.03 7.37
C HIS A 1081 52.97 39.31 8.26
N LEU A 1082 53.00 37.97 8.22
CA LEU A 1082 54.03 37.16 8.87
C LEU A 1082 55.39 37.17 8.15
N GLY A 1083 55.49 37.80 6.98
CA GLY A 1083 56.71 37.76 6.15
C GLY A 1083 56.98 36.39 5.50
N ARG A 1084 56.03 35.45 5.55
CA ARG A 1084 56.14 34.10 4.97
C ARG A 1084 55.80 34.12 3.48
N PHE A 1085 56.50 34.98 2.72
CA PHE A 1085 56.12 35.33 1.35
C PHE A 1085 56.14 34.15 0.36
N THR A 1086 57.04 33.18 0.53
CA THR A 1086 57.08 31.98 -0.33
C THR A 1086 55.82 31.13 -0.20
N GLU A 1087 55.30 30.98 1.02
CA GLU A 1087 54.07 30.25 1.27
C GLU A 1087 52.85 31.06 0.80
N ALA A 1088 52.87 32.38 1.03
CA ALA A 1088 51.86 33.29 0.52
C ALA A 1088 51.76 33.24 -1.01
N GLU A 1089 52.89 33.20 -1.73
CA GLU A 1089 52.89 33.16 -3.20
C GLU A 1089 52.17 31.92 -3.71
N ARG A 1090 52.44 30.76 -3.11
CA ARG A 1090 51.78 29.50 -3.49
C ARG A 1090 50.26 29.60 -3.32
N GLU A 1091 49.80 29.97 -2.13
CA GLU A 1091 48.36 30.03 -1.82
C GLU A 1091 47.63 31.14 -2.60
N ILE A 1092 48.24 32.33 -2.72
CA ILE A 1092 47.63 33.46 -3.42
C ILE A 1092 47.56 33.16 -4.91
N ARG A 1093 48.59 32.60 -5.55
CA ARG A 1093 48.53 32.23 -6.98
C ARG A 1093 47.48 31.16 -7.24
N GLU A 1094 47.36 30.14 -6.39
CA GLU A 1094 46.27 29.16 -6.50
C GLU A 1094 44.89 29.82 -6.38
N THR A 1095 44.73 30.73 -5.40
CA THR A 1095 43.48 31.46 -5.19
C THR A 1095 43.14 32.37 -6.37
N VAL A 1096 44.12 33.06 -6.98
CA VAL A 1096 43.93 33.85 -8.20
C VAL A 1096 43.47 32.97 -9.35
N ARG A 1097 44.11 31.81 -9.59
CA ARG A 1097 43.68 30.88 -10.65
C ARG A 1097 42.25 30.37 -10.44
N GLY A 1098 41.85 30.11 -9.20
CA GLY A 1098 40.47 29.73 -8.86
C GLY A 1098 39.49 30.88 -9.11
N ARG A 1099 39.77 32.07 -8.59
CA ARG A 1099 38.91 33.25 -8.75
C ARG A 1099 38.76 33.69 -10.21
N LEU A 1100 39.83 33.61 -11.01
CA LEU A 1100 39.76 33.90 -12.45
C LEU A 1100 38.83 32.94 -13.19
N ARG A 1101 38.81 31.65 -12.83
CA ARG A 1101 37.94 30.65 -13.47
C ARG A 1101 36.48 30.79 -13.05
N VAL A 1102 36.22 31.08 -11.77
CA VAL A 1102 34.86 31.07 -11.20
C VAL A 1102 34.18 32.45 -11.26
N LEU A 1103 34.91 33.52 -10.90
CA LEU A 1103 34.36 34.87 -10.76
C LEU A 1103 34.82 35.83 -11.88
N GLY A 1104 35.81 35.41 -12.68
CA GLY A 1104 36.40 36.24 -13.72
C GLY A 1104 37.41 37.28 -13.20
N PRO A 1105 38.10 37.97 -14.14
CA PRO A 1105 39.15 38.94 -13.82
C PRO A 1105 38.64 40.26 -13.23
N GLU A 1106 37.37 40.60 -13.45
CA GLU A 1106 36.78 41.90 -13.06
C GLU A 1106 36.13 41.88 -11.67
N SER A 1107 35.94 40.70 -11.06
CA SER A 1107 35.38 40.60 -9.72
C SER A 1107 36.27 41.31 -8.70
N ILE A 1108 35.64 42.08 -7.80
CA ILE A 1108 36.32 42.80 -6.71
C ILE A 1108 37.22 41.87 -5.89
N GLY A 1109 36.75 40.64 -5.63
CA GLY A 1109 37.55 39.63 -4.94
C GLY A 1109 38.80 39.25 -5.72
N THR A 1110 38.69 39.04 -7.03
CA THR A 1110 39.85 38.72 -7.87
C THR A 1110 40.89 39.84 -7.83
N LEU A 1111 40.44 41.09 -7.94
CA LEU A 1111 41.31 42.27 -7.90
C LEU A 1111 42.04 42.39 -6.56
N TRP A 1112 41.35 42.20 -5.43
CA TRP A 1112 41.98 42.21 -4.11
C TRP A 1112 43.01 41.08 -3.91
N THR A 1113 42.73 39.87 -4.40
CA THR A 1113 43.72 38.77 -4.32
C THR A 1113 44.95 39.06 -5.17
N ARG A 1114 44.78 39.63 -6.36
CA ARG A 1114 45.89 40.05 -7.23
C ARG A 1114 46.68 41.21 -6.63
N HIS A 1115 46.01 42.17 -5.99
CA HIS A 1115 46.67 43.22 -5.22
C HIS A 1115 47.58 42.62 -4.13
N ASN A 1116 47.08 41.63 -3.38
CA ASN A 1116 47.88 40.92 -2.37
C ASN A 1116 49.03 40.10 -2.98
N LEU A 1117 48.88 39.58 -4.21
CA LEU A 1117 49.99 38.94 -4.94
C LEU A 1117 51.11 39.94 -5.21
N GLY A 1118 50.78 41.18 -5.58
CA GLY A 1118 51.78 42.24 -5.72
C GLY A 1118 52.54 42.52 -4.42
N ILE A 1119 51.84 42.54 -3.27
CA ILE A 1119 52.48 42.65 -1.94
C ILE A 1119 53.44 41.49 -1.70
N THR A 1120 53.02 40.26 -2.00
CA THR A 1120 53.86 39.07 -1.85
C THR A 1120 55.12 39.14 -2.72
N LEU A 1121 54.97 39.53 -3.99
CA LEU A 1121 56.08 39.67 -4.93
C LEU A 1121 57.07 40.76 -4.50
N GLN A 1122 56.57 41.87 -3.96
CA GLN A 1122 57.40 42.91 -3.36
C GLN A 1122 58.19 42.36 -2.17
N GLY A 1123 57.55 41.61 -1.26
CA GLY A 1123 58.20 40.97 -0.12
C GLY A 1123 59.28 39.95 -0.50
N LEU A 1124 59.14 39.29 -1.66
CA LEU A 1124 60.16 38.41 -2.25
C LEU A 1124 61.28 39.16 -2.99
N GLY A 1125 61.22 40.49 -3.08
CA GLY A 1125 62.18 41.31 -3.83
C GLY A 1125 61.97 41.32 -5.35
N ARG A 1126 60.88 40.74 -5.86
CA ARG A 1126 60.54 40.67 -7.29
C ARG A 1126 59.76 41.91 -7.72
N LEU A 1127 60.42 43.07 -7.63
CA LEU A 1127 59.78 44.39 -7.76
C LEU A 1127 59.15 44.63 -9.14
N GLU A 1128 59.79 44.20 -10.22
CA GLU A 1128 59.25 44.35 -11.59
C GLU A 1128 57.93 43.57 -11.77
N GLU A 1129 57.85 42.35 -11.24
CA GLU A 1129 56.64 41.54 -11.30
C GLU A 1129 55.53 42.10 -10.40
N ALA A 1130 55.88 42.63 -9.22
CA ALA A 1130 54.94 43.33 -8.35
C ALA A 1130 54.35 44.57 -9.04
N GLU A 1131 55.18 45.38 -9.72
CA GLU A 1131 54.72 46.55 -10.46
C GLU A 1131 53.80 46.17 -11.62
N ALA A 1132 54.16 45.12 -12.38
CA ALA A 1132 53.34 44.61 -13.47
C ALA A 1132 51.97 44.15 -12.97
N GLU A 1133 51.92 43.42 -11.85
CA GLU A 1133 50.67 42.92 -11.29
C GLU A 1133 49.78 44.05 -10.75
N TRP A 1134 50.33 45.01 -10.02
CA TRP A 1134 49.56 46.17 -9.55
C TRP A 1134 49.10 47.08 -10.69
N ARG A 1135 49.89 47.27 -11.76
CA ARG A 1135 49.42 48.01 -12.95
C ARG A 1135 48.20 47.33 -13.57
N ALA A 1136 48.26 46.01 -13.74
CA ALA A 1136 47.15 45.24 -14.30
C ALA A 1136 45.90 45.27 -13.40
N VAL A 1137 46.06 45.28 -12.07
CA VAL A 1137 44.94 45.46 -11.14
C VAL A 1137 44.37 46.88 -11.24
N LEU A 1138 45.24 47.90 -11.27
CA LEU A 1138 44.83 49.30 -11.31
C LEU A 1138 43.98 49.58 -12.55
N GLU A 1139 44.44 49.18 -13.73
CA GLU A 1139 43.74 49.34 -15.01
C GLU A 1139 42.32 48.77 -14.97
N ILE A 1140 42.16 47.55 -14.45
CA ILE A 1140 40.84 46.92 -14.35
C ILE A 1140 39.99 47.60 -13.27
N SER A 1141 40.57 47.93 -12.12
CA SER A 1141 39.85 48.54 -11.01
C SER A 1141 39.36 49.97 -11.31
N GLU A 1142 40.14 50.79 -12.03
CA GLU A 1142 39.72 52.12 -12.47
C GLU A 1142 38.53 52.03 -13.43
N ARG A 1143 38.57 51.07 -14.37
CA ARG A 1143 37.49 50.86 -15.33
C ARG A 1143 36.21 50.31 -14.71
N VAL A 1144 36.32 49.34 -13.80
CA VAL A 1144 35.17 48.57 -13.28
C VAL A 1144 34.61 49.18 -11.98
N LEU A 1145 35.48 49.68 -11.10
CA LEU A 1145 35.11 50.14 -9.76
C LEU A 1145 35.17 51.67 -9.61
N GLY A 1146 35.85 52.36 -10.53
CA GLY A 1146 36.08 53.80 -10.48
C GLY A 1146 37.28 54.19 -9.60
N ASP A 1147 37.62 55.48 -9.67
CA ASP A 1147 38.85 56.04 -9.10
C ASP A 1147 38.87 56.12 -7.57
N GLU A 1148 37.69 56.25 -6.96
CA GLU A 1148 37.50 56.43 -5.52
C GLU A 1148 37.35 55.11 -4.76
N HIS A 1149 37.17 53.99 -5.48
CA HIS A 1149 37.02 52.70 -4.82
C HIS A 1149 38.31 52.31 -4.08
N ASN A 1150 38.17 51.78 -2.87
CA ASN A 1150 39.29 51.49 -1.97
C ASN A 1150 40.40 50.63 -2.63
N CYS A 1151 40.02 49.58 -3.37
CA CYS A 1151 40.96 48.73 -4.12
C CYS A 1151 41.81 49.54 -5.12
N THR A 1152 41.19 50.47 -5.84
CA THR A 1152 41.84 51.34 -6.84
C THR A 1152 42.85 52.26 -6.16
N VAL A 1153 42.40 52.94 -5.09
CA VAL A 1153 43.24 53.84 -4.29
C VAL A 1153 44.42 53.10 -3.69
N LYS A 1154 44.21 51.95 -3.05
CA LYS A 1154 45.27 51.15 -2.43
C LYS A 1154 46.29 50.62 -3.44
N THR A 1155 45.84 50.20 -4.61
CA THR A 1155 46.74 49.75 -5.69
C THR A 1155 47.58 50.90 -6.23
N ARG A 1156 46.99 52.10 -6.34
CA ARG A 1156 47.70 53.33 -6.73
C ARG A 1156 48.74 53.74 -5.69
N GLU A 1157 48.38 53.68 -4.40
CA GLU A 1157 49.30 53.92 -3.28
C GLU A 1157 50.49 52.94 -3.30
N ALA A 1158 50.23 51.65 -3.54
CA ALA A 1158 51.27 50.62 -3.63
C ALA A 1158 52.25 50.89 -4.79
N LEU A 1159 51.75 51.23 -5.98
CA LEU A 1159 52.58 51.63 -7.13
C LEU A 1159 53.40 52.89 -6.85
N ALA A 1160 52.82 53.90 -6.19
CA ALA A 1160 53.52 55.12 -5.81
C ALA A 1160 54.63 54.84 -4.77
N GLY A 1161 54.37 53.96 -3.80
CA GLY A 1161 55.34 53.51 -2.82
C GLY A 1161 56.52 52.77 -3.45
N LEU A 1162 56.25 51.88 -4.41
CA LEU A 1162 57.30 51.14 -5.13
C LEU A 1162 58.25 52.08 -5.91
N ARG A 1163 57.71 53.12 -6.55
CA ARG A 1163 58.51 54.13 -7.26
C ARG A 1163 59.42 54.94 -6.34
N LYS A 1164 58.95 55.27 -5.13
CA LYS A 1164 59.79 55.93 -4.12
C LYS A 1164 60.92 55.02 -3.64
N ALA A 1165 60.62 53.75 -3.39
CA ALA A 1165 61.63 52.76 -2.96
C ALA A 1165 62.66 52.44 -4.07
N GLY A 1166 62.25 52.44 -5.35
CA GLY A 1166 63.16 52.26 -6.49
C GLY A 1166 63.98 53.51 -6.82
N GLY A 1167 63.51 54.71 -6.45
CA GLY A 1167 64.25 55.98 -6.59
C GLY A 1167 65.41 56.14 -5.62
N ASP A 1168 65.31 55.55 -4.42
CA ASP A 1168 66.38 55.53 -3.40
C ASP A 1168 67.45 54.43 -3.64
N GLN A 1169 67.29 53.61 -4.69
CA GLN A 1169 68.25 52.57 -5.09
C GLN A 1169 69.00 52.86 -6.41
N ALA A 1170 68.84 54.05 -6.99
CA ALA A 1170 69.68 54.50 -8.09
C ALA A 1170 70.95 55.20 -7.54
N PRO A 1171 72.18 54.80 -7.94
CA PRO A 1171 73.42 55.45 -7.50
C PRO A 1171 73.58 56.88 -8.03
#